data_AF-A0A2T4GES5-F1
#
_entry.id   AF-A0A2T4GES5-F1
#
_cell.length_a   1.000
_cell.length_b   1.000
_cell.length_c   1.000
_cell.angle_alpha   90.00
_cell.angle_beta   90.00
_cell.angle_gamma   90.00
#
_symmetry.space_group_name_H-M   'P 1'
#
loop_
_entity.id
_entity.type
_entity.pdbx_description
1 polymer ?
#
loop_
_entity_poly.entity_id
_entity_poly.type
_entity_poly.pdbx_seq_one_letter_code
_entity_poly.pdbx_strand_id
1 'polypeptide(L)'
;MSQNRPPRPKSRKDFEIAIICALTIEANAVLALFDHWEEDEDSMSFGKTRGDPNAYSTGVIGQHNVVLAHLPGMGKVAAGNIAAFCRMSYPEISLALVVGICGGVPFYGKENDEIVLGDVIISTGVVQYDLGKRFPDKFKTKDTLEDNLGRPGLELRSLFSKLKTNRQQGKLRIATQKHLQKAMKETNIPDGYLEGLHDNLFPADYRHKHQDPSDCTICAACNGKSDPVCDVALSSSCKVLNCDVQQRLSRERLCEDENDNERSPVGPNSETLFPKIHYGKFASGDMVIKSAEYRDQLAASKDAIGFEMESVGVWEVFPCVVIKDVSDYADSHKNDDWHEFAAASAAACTKAFLKYWDSSKQQMESEAEEQKLRETLINSLRFPEINERKNDLNPPASTTFQWKWDSFTDWLVSSESCYWITGNPGSGKSTLMKYLSANSETSEYLTKWRKDTLILSHFFWKPGTGFQQSYKGLLCSLLWELLSKNPDAVQIVHDMTTKCQKILPADWSQQELSNVLIKYCEYSSQPICLFVDGLDEALPGQDVLKTLQLLKSLTATNASVKMHELTKLDIAKYSHEAMAESTLLQPRGRNISNLASEIAILSDGIFLWAVLVTQSLIRGINNGDSSEQTSTRLRSMPLDLMELYHDILSRSAPDRSLYQRDISLVLNLLNLASRSMWYDREWHLTPFILTMITNPDLLERYVDRGDAIQESKLDQKVKIMKDTLEAAFAGLLHLKRKSIGTDFFARDGFIEQVSFSHRSARDFLLDTVEGRGLWQPYVIPQEELLTRYFKSLIADSRLISENSESELSFGFNIRWMLLVLFRWGKQRNCPRGIIGSSLELARVCFHRGHMRETRKSSLKWKLRHAGDQFLHYAASYGRVSDIRCLLDDLETTTPEGIYCLLFDLCSHEFVDTRILQLIEYILGQGYSPNWNTVHALRTYKHQAASPWFRFLIMRLLAPERGQRISEYVQMFLQSGASLKATFQAELFNVRARIVEFISVDNAISMLEALRKDTIILELNTKAVIDLIGKTSSLAWLKHNAEGEFGCLAPGSYFKVLGFNVGKDLSLSVIENQTVLNGFVEVFLIALLHKNNPYSSSLKMTVKAFQDVLEIWPPTCPLANDGAYWRGVLSRVVDGWSDHYHIPYSWPPLIDIPMDSSPK
;
A
#
# COMPACT_ATOMS: atom_id res chain seq x y z
N MET A 1 13.10 -27.24 -10.21
CA MET A 1 11.82 -26.81 -10.82
C MET A 1 10.69 -27.34 -9.96
N SER A 2 10.30 -26.61 -8.92
CA SER A 2 9.11 -26.91 -8.13
C SER A 2 7.88 -26.62 -8.98
N GLN A 3 6.96 -27.58 -9.10
CA GLN A 3 5.70 -27.35 -9.79
C GLN A 3 4.89 -26.32 -8.98
N ASN A 4 4.42 -25.25 -9.64
CA ASN A 4 3.46 -24.28 -9.09
C ASN A 4 2.14 -25.02 -8.77
N ARG A 5 2.06 -25.62 -7.58
CA ARG A 5 0.81 -26.17 -7.06
C ARG A 5 -0.07 -24.98 -6.61
N PRO A 6 -1.36 -24.92 -6.98
CA PRO A 6 -2.25 -23.91 -6.43
C PRO A 6 -2.34 -24.10 -4.91
N PRO A 7 -2.53 -23.01 -4.14
CA PRO A 7 -2.77 -23.12 -2.71
C PRO A 7 -4.00 -24.00 -2.46
N ARG A 8 -3.92 -24.86 -1.45
CA ARG A 8 -5.00 -25.79 -1.10
C ARG A 8 -6.32 -25.02 -0.90
N PRO A 9 -7.42 -25.43 -1.55
CA PRO A 9 -8.71 -24.77 -1.40
C PRO A 9 -9.17 -24.81 0.07
N LYS A 10 -9.63 -23.67 0.60
CA LYS A 10 -10.14 -23.52 1.98
C LYS A 10 -11.67 -23.66 2.02
N SER A 11 -12.33 -23.45 0.90
CA SER A 11 -13.78 -23.49 0.75
C SER A 11 -14.20 -23.83 -0.68
N ARG A 12 -15.50 -24.11 -0.88
CA ARG A 12 -16.09 -24.32 -2.21
C ARG A 12 -15.99 -23.11 -3.16
N LYS A 13 -15.63 -21.93 -2.63
CA LYS A 13 -15.40 -20.73 -3.44
C LYS A 13 -14.03 -20.73 -4.12
N ASP A 14 -13.12 -21.60 -3.72
CA ASP A 14 -11.76 -21.64 -4.26
C ASP A 14 -11.63 -22.54 -5.50
N PHE A 15 -12.77 -23.02 -6.03
CA PHE A 15 -12.88 -23.79 -7.26
C PHE A 15 -13.41 -22.89 -8.36
N GLU A 16 -12.60 -22.70 -9.41
CA GLU A 16 -12.94 -21.82 -10.53
C GLU A 16 -13.28 -22.60 -11.81
N ILE A 17 -12.95 -23.90 -11.85
CA ILE A 17 -13.15 -24.77 -13.01
C ILE A 17 -14.10 -25.91 -12.65
N ALA A 18 -15.19 -26.03 -13.42
CA ALA A 18 -16.06 -27.20 -13.38
C ALA A 18 -15.78 -28.09 -14.59
N ILE A 19 -15.60 -29.39 -14.37
CA ILE A 19 -15.55 -30.40 -15.42
C ILE A 19 -16.83 -31.23 -15.34
N ILE A 20 -17.46 -31.47 -16.47
CA ILE A 20 -18.77 -32.13 -16.56
C ILE A 20 -18.65 -33.29 -17.54
N CYS A 21 -18.85 -34.51 -17.04
CA CYS A 21 -18.78 -35.76 -17.81
C CYS A 21 -20.12 -36.49 -17.76
N ALA A 22 -20.58 -37.03 -18.89
CA ALA A 22 -21.86 -37.69 -19.03
C ALA A 22 -21.80 -39.18 -18.62
N LEU A 23 -20.68 -39.83 -18.90
CA LEU A 23 -20.46 -41.26 -18.68
C LEU A 23 -19.37 -41.50 -17.63
N THR A 24 -19.47 -42.61 -16.91
CA THR A 24 -18.48 -43.01 -15.91
C THR A 24 -17.08 -43.19 -16.50
N ILE A 25 -16.97 -43.69 -17.74
CA ILE A 25 -15.67 -43.83 -18.43
C ILE A 25 -15.00 -42.48 -18.69
N GLU A 26 -15.79 -41.45 -19.01
CA GLU A 26 -15.31 -40.08 -19.23
C GLU A 26 -14.86 -39.46 -17.91
N ALA A 27 -15.63 -39.67 -16.83
CA ALA A 27 -15.27 -39.23 -15.50
C ALA A 27 -13.98 -39.92 -15.01
N ASN A 28 -13.85 -41.25 -15.20
CA ASN A 28 -12.65 -42.01 -14.84
C ASN A 28 -11.40 -41.48 -15.56
N ALA A 29 -11.51 -41.17 -16.85
CA ALA A 29 -10.42 -40.60 -17.63
C ALA A 29 -9.97 -39.22 -17.10
N VAL A 30 -10.91 -38.37 -16.68
CA VAL A 30 -10.59 -37.07 -16.06
C VAL A 30 -9.94 -37.26 -14.69
N LEU A 31 -10.48 -38.15 -13.86
CA LEU A 31 -9.96 -38.46 -12.53
C LEU A 31 -8.52 -39.01 -12.58
N ALA A 32 -8.21 -39.87 -13.54
CA ALA A 32 -6.85 -40.36 -13.84
C ALA A 32 -5.85 -39.24 -14.20
N LEU A 33 -6.34 -38.03 -14.46
CA LEU A 33 -5.51 -36.88 -14.78
C LEU A 33 -5.48 -35.82 -13.69
N PHE A 34 -6.13 -36.05 -12.55
CA PHE A 34 -5.92 -35.23 -11.36
C PHE A 34 -4.44 -35.35 -10.95
N ASP A 35 -3.84 -34.22 -10.60
CA ASP A 35 -2.49 -34.17 -10.03
C ASP A 35 -2.54 -34.49 -8.53
N HIS A 36 -3.62 -34.06 -7.85
CA HIS A 36 -3.91 -34.36 -6.46
C HIS A 36 -5.41 -34.47 -6.23
N TRP A 37 -5.78 -35.36 -5.31
CA TRP A 37 -7.14 -35.51 -4.78
C TRP A 37 -7.23 -34.76 -3.46
N GLU A 38 -8.22 -33.89 -3.31
CA GLU A 38 -8.41 -33.17 -2.04
C GLU A 38 -9.08 -34.06 -0.97
N GLU A 39 -9.76 -35.12 -1.40
CA GLU A 39 -10.50 -36.05 -0.54
C GLU A 39 -9.62 -37.14 0.11
N ASP A 40 -8.40 -37.36 -0.38
CA ASP A 40 -7.49 -38.43 0.10
C ASP A 40 -6.58 -38.01 1.28
N GLU A 41 -6.51 -36.72 1.62
CA GLU A 41 -5.66 -36.18 2.71
C GLU A 41 -6.46 -35.97 4.01
N ASP A 42 -6.98 -37.02 4.67
CA ASP A 42 -7.56 -37.02 6.05
C ASP A 42 -8.51 -35.83 6.43
N SER A 43 -9.09 -35.15 5.43
CA SER A 43 -9.72 -33.84 5.59
C SER A 43 -11.18 -33.85 5.16
N MET A 44 -11.97 -32.97 5.78
CA MET A 44 -13.39 -32.78 5.48
C MET A 44 -13.64 -32.63 3.98
N SER A 45 -14.51 -33.49 3.42
CA SER A 45 -15.11 -33.27 2.10
C SER A 45 -15.72 -31.87 2.03
N PHE A 46 -15.42 -31.11 0.97
CA PHE A 46 -16.00 -29.79 0.74
C PHE A 46 -17.54 -29.83 0.61
N GLY A 47 -18.09 -31.01 0.30
CA GLY A 47 -19.52 -31.28 0.23
C GLY A 47 -20.22 -30.47 -0.86
N LYS A 48 -21.52 -30.26 -0.67
CA LYS A 48 -22.40 -29.53 -1.59
C LYS A 48 -23.41 -28.70 -0.81
N THR A 49 -24.05 -27.73 -1.47
CA THR A 49 -25.05 -26.88 -0.79
C THR A 49 -26.27 -27.74 -0.43
N ARG A 50 -26.90 -27.45 0.71
CA ARG A 50 -28.12 -28.15 1.14
C ARG A 50 -29.18 -28.06 0.04
N GLY A 51 -29.72 -29.20 -0.38
CA GLY A 51 -30.71 -29.31 -1.45
C GLY A 51 -30.14 -29.65 -2.82
N ASP A 52 -28.81 -29.68 -2.98
CA ASP A 52 -28.16 -30.18 -4.20
C ASP A 52 -28.19 -31.71 -4.25
N PRO A 53 -28.87 -32.35 -5.22
CA PRO A 53 -28.95 -33.80 -5.32
C PRO A 53 -27.70 -34.43 -5.97
N ASN A 54 -26.80 -33.66 -6.57
CA ASN A 54 -25.74 -34.18 -7.45
C ASN A 54 -24.49 -34.66 -6.71
N ALA A 55 -23.63 -35.40 -7.41
CA ALA A 55 -22.35 -35.88 -6.89
C ALA A 55 -21.18 -35.16 -7.56
N TYR A 56 -20.16 -34.83 -6.75
CA TYR A 56 -18.96 -34.14 -7.21
C TYR A 56 -17.71 -34.83 -6.66
N SER A 57 -16.62 -34.75 -7.42
CA SER A 57 -15.27 -35.05 -6.95
C SER A 57 -14.42 -33.80 -7.03
N THR A 58 -13.55 -33.58 -6.06
CA THR A 58 -12.70 -32.37 -5.98
C THR A 58 -11.21 -32.71 -6.08
N GLY A 59 -10.46 -31.90 -6.82
CA GLY A 59 -9.02 -32.11 -6.99
C GLY A 59 -8.32 -30.98 -7.69
N VAL A 60 -7.11 -31.25 -8.15
CA VAL A 60 -6.24 -30.27 -8.81
C VAL A 60 -5.83 -30.77 -10.19
N ILE A 61 -5.92 -29.92 -11.21
CA ILE A 61 -5.32 -30.14 -12.53
C ILE A 61 -4.43 -28.94 -12.88
N GLY A 62 -3.12 -29.15 -12.96
CA GLY A 62 -2.14 -28.10 -13.21
C GLY A 62 -2.18 -27.04 -12.12
N GLN A 63 -2.55 -25.82 -12.50
CA GLN A 63 -2.63 -24.66 -11.60
C GLN A 63 -4.05 -24.38 -11.10
N HIS A 64 -5.00 -25.27 -11.39
CA HIS A 64 -6.42 -25.04 -11.16
C HIS A 64 -6.98 -26.01 -10.14
N ASN A 65 -7.71 -25.49 -9.15
CA ASN A 65 -8.62 -26.28 -8.33
C ASN A 65 -9.86 -26.59 -9.17
N VAL A 66 -10.14 -27.87 -9.36
CA VAL A 66 -11.21 -28.34 -10.24
C VAL A 66 -12.27 -29.11 -9.46
N VAL A 67 -13.52 -28.92 -9.85
CA VAL A 67 -14.64 -29.77 -9.42
C VAL A 67 -15.14 -30.58 -10.61
N LEU A 68 -15.14 -31.90 -10.49
CA LEU A 68 -15.75 -32.81 -11.46
C LEU A 68 -17.19 -33.11 -11.04
N ALA A 69 -18.14 -32.82 -11.91
CA ALA A 69 -19.56 -33.13 -11.72
C ALA A 69 -19.93 -34.42 -12.46
N HIS A 70 -20.56 -35.36 -11.74
CA HIS A 70 -20.97 -36.65 -12.27
C HIS A 70 -22.44 -36.59 -12.70
N LEU A 71 -22.72 -36.67 -14.00
CA LEU A 71 -24.10 -36.67 -14.48
C LEU A 71 -24.83 -37.96 -14.08
N PRO A 72 -26.09 -37.88 -13.62
CA PRO A 72 -26.90 -39.07 -13.33
C PRO A 72 -27.39 -39.79 -14.60
N GLY A 73 -27.24 -39.18 -15.77
CA GLY A 73 -27.61 -39.72 -17.07
C GLY A 73 -27.33 -38.73 -18.19
N MET A 74 -27.32 -39.21 -19.44
CA MET A 74 -27.08 -38.41 -20.65
C MET A 74 -28.24 -37.44 -20.95
N GLY A 75 -27.95 -36.42 -21.75
CA GLY A 75 -28.94 -35.48 -22.27
C GLY A 75 -28.97 -34.11 -21.61
N LYS A 76 -29.56 -33.14 -22.30
CA LYS A 76 -29.42 -31.70 -21.98
C LYS A 76 -30.12 -31.31 -20.68
N VAL A 77 -31.18 -32.03 -20.30
CA VAL A 77 -31.92 -31.77 -19.05
C VAL A 77 -31.07 -32.12 -17.82
N ALA A 78 -30.43 -33.29 -17.83
CA ALA A 78 -29.54 -33.69 -16.74
C ALA A 78 -28.34 -32.75 -16.64
N ALA A 79 -27.74 -32.41 -17.79
CA ALA A 79 -26.62 -31.48 -17.89
C ALA A 79 -26.95 -30.07 -17.37
N GLY A 80 -28.10 -29.51 -17.76
CA GLY A 80 -28.53 -28.20 -17.26
C GLY A 80 -28.86 -28.19 -15.77
N ASN A 81 -29.47 -29.27 -15.26
CA ASN A 81 -29.76 -29.42 -13.84
C ASN A 81 -28.49 -29.44 -12.99
N ILE A 82 -27.53 -30.32 -13.33
CA ILE A 82 -26.27 -30.39 -12.58
C ILE A 82 -25.45 -29.12 -12.73
N ALA A 83 -25.48 -28.44 -13.89
CA ALA A 83 -24.80 -27.16 -14.06
C ALA A 83 -25.38 -26.09 -13.12
N ALA A 84 -26.70 -25.95 -13.03
CA ALA A 84 -27.37 -25.00 -12.15
C ALA A 84 -27.06 -25.26 -10.67
N PHE A 85 -27.10 -26.53 -10.25
CA PHE A 85 -26.74 -26.91 -8.89
C PHE A 85 -25.25 -26.77 -8.60
N CYS A 86 -24.38 -27.08 -9.57
CA CYS A 86 -22.94 -26.88 -9.47
C CYS A 86 -22.62 -25.41 -9.24
N ARG A 87 -23.27 -24.48 -9.96
CA ARG A 87 -23.15 -23.03 -9.73
C ARG A 87 -23.55 -22.64 -8.31
N MET A 88 -24.60 -23.25 -7.77
CA MET A 88 -25.05 -22.99 -6.40
C MET A 88 -24.10 -23.59 -5.35
N SER A 89 -23.49 -24.73 -5.65
CA SER A 89 -22.57 -25.43 -4.74
C SER A 89 -21.15 -24.86 -4.79
N TYR A 90 -20.70 -24.41 -5.94
CA TYR A 90 -19.38 -23.85 -6.23
C TYR A 90 -19.60 -22.50 -6.94
N PRO A 91 -19.74 -21.41 -6.18
CA PRO A 91 -20.25 -20.14 -6.73
C PRO A 91 -19.27 -19.41 -7.65
N GLU A 92 -17.96 -19.63 -7.49
CA GLU A 92 -16.90 -18.91 -8.21
C GLU A 92 -16.43 -19.62 -9.48
N ILE A 93 -17.18 -20.62 -9.97
CA ILE A 93 -16.88 -21.27 -11.25
C ILE A 93 -16.95 -20.23 -12.38
N SER A 94 -15.79 -20.00 -13.01
CA SER A 94 -15.59 -19.04 -14.10
C SER A 94 -15.61 -19.71 -15.47
N LEU A 95 -15.28 -21.00 -15.54
CA LEU A 95 -15.28 -21.82 -16.75
C LEU A 95 -15.81 -23.23 -16.46
N ALA A 96 -16.73 -23.70 -17.29
CA ALA A 96 -17.15 -25.10 -17.35
C ALA A 96 -16.55 -25.80 -18.58
N LEU A 97 -16.13 -27.04 -18.40
CA LEU A 97 -15.58 -27.90 -19.44
C LEU A 97 -16.47 -29.14 -19.59
N VAL A 98 -17.12 -29.29 -20.73
CA VAL A 98 -17.90 -30.50 -21.05
C VAL A 98 -16.98 -31.47 -21.75
N VAL A 99 -16.62 -32.54 -21.07
CA VAL A 99 -15.55 -33.46 -21.48
C VAL A 99 -16.15 -34.83 -21.72
N GLY A 100 -15.78 -35.48 -22.83
CA GLY A 100 -16.27 -36.81 -23.12
C GLY A 100 -16.10 -37.26 -24.56
N ILE A 101 -17.01 -38.13 -25.01
CA ILE A 101 -17.01 -38.69 -26.36
C ILE A 101 -18.17 -38.13 -27.19
N CYS A 102 -18.01 -38.13 -28.51
CA CYS A 102 -19.00 -37.62 -29.46
C CYS A 102 -18.98 -38.39 -30.79
N GLY A 103 -20.05 -38.21 -31.57
CA GLY A 103 -20.05 -38.60 -32.97
C GLY A 103 -19.47 -37.50 -33.85
N GLY A 104 -18.63 -37.83 -34.83
CA GLY A 104 -17.92 -36.88 -35.68
C GLY A 104 -18.46 -36.80 -37.10
N VAL A 105 -18.22 -35.66 -37.76
CA VAL A 105 -18.37 -35.55 -39.22
C VAL A 105 -17.05 -35.98 -39.87
N PRO A 106 -17.02 -37.02 -40.73
CA PRO A 106 -15.76 -37.57 -41.23
C PRO A 106 -14.91 -36.58 -42.04
N PHE A 107 -15.56 -35.63 -42.72
CA PHE A 107 -14.93 -34.59 -43.54
C PHE A 107 -15.65 -33.25 -43.38
N TYR A 108 -14.92 -32.15 -43.20
CA TYR A 108 -15.52 -30.82 -43.03
C TYR A 108 -14.71 -29.69 -43.68
N GLY A 109 -15.34 -28.51 -43.81
CA GLY A 109 -14.70 -27.32 -44.36
C GLY A 109 -14.51 -27.38 -45.89
N LYS A 110 -13.95 -26.30 -46.46
CA LYS A 110 -13.73 -26.19 -47.92
C LYS A 110 -12.55 -27.04 -48.41
N GLU A 111 -11.59 -27.30 -47.52
CA GLU A 111 -10.39 -28.10 -47.79
C GLU A 111 -10.62 -29.59 -47.52
N ASN A 112 -11.85 -29.97 -47.15
CA ASN A 112 -12.25 -31.34 -46.86
C ASN A 112 -11.37 -31.99 -45.76
N ASP A 113 -11.13 -31.22 -44.68
CA ASP A 113 -10.36 -31.66 -43.52
C ASP A 113 -10.94 -32.97 -42.97
N GLU A 114 -10.09 -33.99 -42.89
CA GLU A 114 -10.45 -35.31 -42.41
C GLU A 114 -10.38 -35.40 -40.87
N ILE A 115 -11.47 -35.85 -40.24
CA ILE A 115 -11.55 -36.21 -38.81
C ILE A 115 -11.58 -37.72 -38.71
N VAL A 116 -10.62 -38.33 -38.02
CA VAL A 116 -10.51 -39.78 -37.80
C VAL A 116 -10.98 -40.14 -36.39
N LEU A 117 -11.45 -41.38 -36.16
CA LEU A 117 -11.74 -41.84 -34.80
C LEU A 117 -10.51 -41.68 -33.90
N GLY A 118 -10.71 -41.19 -32.67
CA GLY A 118 -9.63 -40.82 -31.76
C GLY A 118 -9.08 -39.40 -31.92
N ASP A 119 -9.63 -38.59 -32.83
CA ASP A 119 -9.35 -37.14 -32.90
C ASP A 119 -10.20 -36.35 -31.89
N VAL A 120 -9.66 -35.24 -31.40
CA VAL A 120 -10.34 -34.37 -30.42
C VAL A 120 -10.88 -33.12 -31.08
N ILE A 121 -12.13 -32.77 -30.77
CA ILE A 121 -12.78 -31.53 -31.19
C ILE A 121 -12.92 -30.58 -29.98
N ILE A 122 -12.38 -29.37 -30.12
CA ILE A 122 -12.60 -28.25 -29.20
C ILE A 122 -13.67 -27.33 -29.79
N SER A 123 -14.75 -27.10 -29.03
CA SER A 123 -15.85 -26.26 -29.48
C SER A 123 -15.44 -24.81 -29.73
N THR A 124 -15.92 -24.26 -30.84
CA THR A 124 -15.96 -22.82 -31.13
C THR A 124 -17.37 -22.24 -31.00
N GLY A 125 -18.35 -23.11 -30.77
CA GLY A 125 -19.76 -22.81 -30.52
C GLY A 125 -20.58 -24.10 -30.43
N VAL A 126 -21.83 -23.98 -29.98
CA VAL A 126 -22.79 -25.08 -29.88
C VAL A 126 -24.10 -24.64 -30.53
N VAL A 127 -24.76 -25.57 -31.23
CA VAL A 127 -26.05 -25.34 -31.89
C VAL A 127 -27.02 -26.41 -31.45
N GLN A 128 -28.21 -26.02 -30.97
CA GLN A 128 -29.25 -26.98 -30.64
C GLN A 128 -30.03 -27.38 -31.90
N TYR A 129 -29.82 -28.61 -32.38
CA TYR A 129 -30.41 -29.03 -33.67
C TYR A 129 -31.80 -29.66 -33.54
N ASP A 130 -32.21 -30.04 -32.33
CA ASP A 130 -33.50 -30.71 -32.05
C ASP A 130 -34.60 -29.75 -31.55
N LEU A 131 -34.29 -28.46 -31.40
CA LEU A 131 -35.27 -27.44 -31.03
C LEU A 131 -35.94 -26.87 -32.27
N GLY A 132 -37.23 -27.16 -32.47
CA GLY A 132 -37.89 -26.82 -33.72
C GLY A 132 -39.36 -27.21 -33.78
N LYS A 133 -39.92 -27.08 -34.98
CA LYS A 133 -41.31 -27.46 -35.31
C LYS A 133 -41.30 -28.55 -36.37
N ARG A 134 -42.05 -29.63 -36.15
CA ARG A 134 -42.28 -30.70 -37.14
C ARG A 134 -43.48 -30.33 -38.02
N PHE A 135 -43.25 -30.27 -39.32
CA PHE A 135 -44.24 -30.21 -40.39
C PHE A 135 -44.42 -31.62 -41.00
N PRO A 136 -45.48 -31.87 -41.80
CA PRO A 136 -45.72 -33.18 -42.41
C PRO A 136 -44.54 -33.73 -43.22
N ASP A 137 -43.77 -32.85 -43.87
CA ASP A 137 -42.67 -33.19 -44.77
C ASP A 137 -41.28 -32.96 -44.17
N LYS A 138 -41.14 -32.11 -43.15
CA LYS A 138 -39.83 -31.70 -42.63
C LYS A 138 -39.86 -31.23 -41.18
N PHE A 139 -38.70 -31.30 -40.54
CA PHE A 139 -38.46 -30.58 -39.29
C PHE A 139 -37.79 -29.25 -39.61
N LYS A 140 -38.25 -28.15 -38.99
CA LYS A 140 -37.61 -26.84 -39.10
C LYS A 140 -37.11 -26.43 -37.72
N THR A 141 -35.81 -26.25 -37.59
CA THR A 141 -35.18 -25.71 -36.38
C THR A 141 -35.66 -24.30 -36.09
N LYS A 142 -35.76 -23.97 -34.81
CA LYS A 142 -35.89 -22.59 -34.37
C LYS A 142 -34.51 -21.95 -34.39
N ASP A 143 -34.33 -20.98 -35.26
CA ASP A 143 -33.04 -20.29 -35.46
C ASP A 143 -33.19 -18.78 -35.21
N THR A 144 -34.00 -18.38 -34.21
CA THR A 144 -34.14 -16.97 -33.82
C THR A 144 -33.00 -16.55 -32.89
N LEU A 145 -32.86 -15.24 -32.64
CA LEU A 145 -31.86 -14.75 -31.67
C LEU A 145 -32.14 -15.24 -30.23
N GLU A 146 -33.40 -15.51 -29.89
CA GLU A 146 -33.81 -15.98 -28.56
C GLU A 146 -33.63 -17.49 -28.40
N ASP A 147 -33.63 -18.25 -29.50
CA ASP A 147 -33.48 -19.71 -29.48
C ASP A 147 -32.03 -20.17 -29.73
N ASN A 148 -31.14 -19.27 -30.18
CA ASN A 148 -29.75 -19.59 -30.50
C ASN A 148 -28.80 -19.30 -29.32
N LEU A 149 -27.91 -20.26 -29.04
CA LEU A 149 -26.84 -20.06 -28.07
C LEU A 149 -25.88 -18.95 -28.49
N GLY A 150 -25.52 -18.09 -27.55
CA GLY A 150 -24.56 -17.02 -27.75
C GLY A 150 -23.16 -17.54 -28.09
N ARG A 151 -22.37 -16.71 -28.79
CA ARG A 151 -20.95 -17.01 -29.06
C ARG A 151 -20.18 -17.11 -27.74
N PRO A 152 -19.10 -17.92 -27.66
CA PRO A 152 -18.20 -17.93 -26.50
C PRO A 152 -17.71 -16.51 -26.17
N GLY A 153 -17.42 -16.23 -24.90
CA GLY A 153 -16.92 -14.94 -24.44
C GLY A 153 -15.63 -14.48 -25.15
N LEU A 154 -15.30 -13.19 -25.07
CA LEU A 154 -14.14 -12.61 -25.77
C LEU A 154 -12.81 -13.27 -25.38
N GLU A 155 -12.64 -13.60 -24.10
CA GLU A 155 -11.46 -14.27 -23.56
C GLU A 155 -11.23 -15.64 -24.23
N LEU A 156 -12.25 -16.50 -24.23
CA LEU A 156 -12.20 -17.80 -24.89
C LEU A 156 -11.94 -17.68 -26.40
N ARG A 157 -12.60 -16.74 -27.09
CA ARG A 157 -12.37 -16.52 -28.53
C ARG A 157 -10.93 -16.07 -28.84
N SER A 158 -10.35 -15.26 -27.96
CA SER A 158 -8.96 -14.81 -28.09
C SER A 158 -7.98 -15.95 -27.83
N LEU A 159 -8.26 -16.77 -26.80
CA LEU A 159 -7.49 -17.98 -26.51
C LEU A 159 -7.55 -18.98 -27.69
N PHE A 160 -8.73 -19.24 -28.26
CA PHE A 160 -8.87 -20.09 -29.44
C PHE A 160 -8.06 -19.57 -30.63
N SER A 161 -8.08 -18.26 -30.87
CA SER A 161 -7.29 -17.64 -31.94
C SER A 161 -5.79 -17.87 -31.74
N LYS A 162 -5.31 -17.81 -30.50
CA LYS A 162 -3.92 -18.16 -30.13
C LYS A 162 -3.62 -19.64 -30.32
N LEU A 163 -4.50 -20.52 -29.84
CA LEU A 163 -4.31 -21.98 -29.90
C LEU A 163 -4.36 -22.52 -31.34
N LYS A 164 -5.13 -21.89 -32.23
CA LYS A 164 -5.18 -22.21 -33.67
C LYS A 164 -3.90 -21.86 -34.45
N THR A 165 -2.96 -21.10 -33.87
CA THR A 165 -1.68 -20.85 -34.53
C THR A 165 -0.84 -22.13 -34.59
N ASN A 166 -0.16 -22.40 -35.71
CA ASN A 166 0.62 -23.63 -35.92
C ASN A 166 1.53 -24.00 -34.73
N ARG A 167 2.20 -22.99 -34.16
CA ARG A 167 3.11 -23.18 -33.02
C ARG A 167 2.37 -23.63 -31.76
N GLN A 168 1.24 -23.01 -31.43
CA GLN A 168 0.51 -23.34 -30.20
C GLN A 168 -0.31 -24.61 -30.36
N GLN A 169 -0.87 -24.85 -31.55
CA GLN A 169 -1.54 -26.10 -31.87
C GLN A 169 -0.59 -27.29 -31.75
N GLY A 170 0.65 -27.17 -32.27
CA GLY A 170 1.68 -28.19 -32.10
C GLY A 170 2.03 -28.46 -30.64
N LYS A 171 2.16 -27.39 -29.82
CA LYS A 171 2.41 -27.54 -28.37
C LYS A 171 1.25 -28.18 -27.62
N LEU A 172 0.02 -27.81 -27.95
CA LEU A 172 -1.18 -28.39 -27.36
C LEU A 172 -1.26 -29.89 -27.70
N ARG A 173 -1.05 -30.27 -28.96
CA ARG A 173 -1.03 -31.66 -29.41
C ARG A 173 0.03 -32.50 -28.68
N ILE A 174 1.26 -32.00 -28.55
CA ILE A 174 2.33 -32.68 -27.82
C ILE A 174 1.97 -32.87 -26.34
N ALA A 175 1.38 -31.84 -25.71
CA ALA A 175 0.95 -31.93 -24.31
C ALA A 175 -0.21 -32.92 -24.13
N THR A 176 -1.19 -32.91 -25.03
CA THR A 176 -2.29 -33.89 -25.07
C THR A 176 -1.74 -35.30 -25.16
N GLN A 177 -0.82 -35.59 -26.08
CA GLN A 177 -0.20 -36.90 -26.23
C GLN A 177 0.48 -37.36 -24.93
N LYS A 178 1.25 -36.48 -24.28
CA LYS A 178 1.91 -36.81 -23.01
C LYS A 178 0.89 -37.16 -21.92
N HIS A 179 -0.22 -36.43 -21.83
CA HIS A 179 -1.26 -36.70 -20.84
C HIS A 179 -2.08 -37.94 -21.20
N LEU A 180 -2.27 -38.26 -22.48
CA LEU A 180 -2.98 -39.44 -22.95
C LEU A 180 -2.31 -40.73 -22.48
N GLN A 181 -0.99 -40.82 -22.62
CA GLN A 181 -0.23 -41.97 -22.11
C GLN A 181 -0.42 -42.18 -20.60
N LYS A 182 -0.53 -41.10 -19.82
CA LYS A 182 -0.83 -41.17 -18.38
C LYS A 182 -2.26 -41.69 -18.16
N ALA A 183 -3.23 -41.10 -18.83
CA ALA A 183 -4.64 -41.46 -18.69
C ALA A 183 -4.86 -42.95 -19.00
N MET A 184 -4.35 -43.44 -20.14
CA MET A 184 -4.49 -44.83 -20.54
C MET A 184 -3.91 -45.82 -19.52
N LYS A 185 -2.76 -45.48 -18.94
CA LYS A 185 -2.12 -46.31 -17.92
C LYS A 185 -2.94 -46.36 -16.62
N GLU A 186 -3.48 -45.23 -16.18
CA GLU A 186 -4.23 -45.13 -14.92
C GLU A 186 -5.66 -45.68 -15.04
N THR A 187 -6.25 -45.68 -16.24
CA THR A 187 -7.55 -46.32 -16.50
C THR A 187 -7.46 -47.82 -16.82
N ASN A 188 -6.27 -48.43 -16.69
CA ASN A 188 -6.00 -49.85 -16.97
C ASN A 188 -6.36 -50.29 -18.41
N ILE A 189 -6.19 -49.40 -19.39
CA ILE A 189 -6.32 -49.79 -20.81
C ILE A 189 -5.12 -50.70 -21.15
N PRO A 190 -5.33 -51.95 -21.61
CA PRO A 190 -4.24 -52.91 -21.82
C PRO A 190 -3.21 -52.46 -22.86
N ASP A 191 -1.95 -52.84 -22.65
CA ASP A 191 -0.92 -52.74 -23.68
C ASP A 191 -1.36 -53.56 -24.91
N GLY A 192 -1.41 -52.92 -26.09
CA GLY A 192 -1.93 -53.52 -27.33
C GLY A 192 -3.41 -53.23 -27.65
N TYR A 193 -4.14 -52.54 -26.76
CA TYR A 193 -5.54 -52.13 -27.01
C TYR A 193 -5.71 -51.35 -28.33
N LEU A 194 -4.74 -50.49 -28.64
CA LEU A 194 -4.72 -49.66 -29.85
C LEU A 194 -4.64 -50.49 -31.14
N GLU A 195 -4.02 -51.67 -31.10
CA GLU A 195 -3.86 -52.54 -32.28
C GLU A 195 -5.19 -53.12 -32.76
N GLY A 196 -6.16 -53.25 -31.83
CA GLY A 196 -7.52 -53.70 -32.11
C GLY A 196 -8.48 -52.58 -32.51
N LEU A 197 -8.05 -51.32 -32.48
CA LEU A 197 -8.86 -50.17 -32.88
C LEU A 197 -8.81 -49.99 -34.39
N HIS A 198 -9.98 -49.96 -35.01
CA HIS A 198 -10.13 -49.77 -36.45
C HIS A 198 -11.07 -48.62 -36.75
N ASP A 199 -10.61 -47.70 -37.61
CA ASP A 199 -11.42 -46.67 -38.22
C ASP A 199 -12.28 -47.30 -39.33
N ASN A 200 -13.58 -47.45 -39.08
CA ASN A 200 -14.49 -48.09 -40.02
C ASN A 200 -15.53 -47.08 -40.51
N LEU A 201 -15.18 -46.35 -41.56
CA LEU A 201 -16.09 -45.42 -42.22
C LEU A 201 -16.70 -46.05 -43.49
N PHE A 202 -18.02 -46.05 -43.59
CA PHE A 202 -18.76 -46.53 -44.76
C PHE A 202 -19.38 -45.37 -45.56
N PRO A 203 -19.72 -45.58 -46.85
CA PRO A 203 -20.50 -44.64 -47.64
C PRO A 203 -21.81 -44.26 -46.94
N ALA A 204 -22.25 -43.00 -47.10
CA ALA A 204 -23.42 -42.51 -46.38
C ALA A 204 -24.73 -43.26 -46.69
N ASP A 205 -24.80 -43.91 -47.85
CA ASP A 205 -25.92 -44.75 -48.29
C ASP A 205 -25.73 -46.25 -48.00
N TYR A 206 -24.61 -46.65 -47.41
CA TYR A 206 -24.38 -48.02 -46.96
C TYR A 206 -25.39 -48.40 -45.88
N ARG A 207 -25.99 -49.59 -46.02
CA ARG A 207 -27.07 -50.05 -45.15
C ARG A 207 -26.54 -50.99 -44.08
N HIS A 208 -26.63 -50.56 -42.82
CA HIS A 208 -26.32 -51.38 -41.65
C HIS A 208 -27.42 -52.45 -41.42
N LYS A 209 -27.24 -53.64 -41.99
CA LYS A 209 -28.21 -54.75 -41.98
C LYS A 209 -27.50 -56.12 -41.92
N HIS A 210 -28.24 -57.19 -41.66
CA HIS A 210 -27.72 -58.56 -41.84
C HIS A 210 -27.27 -58.75 -43.30
N GLN A 211 -25.99 -59.09 -43.49
CA GLN A 211 -25.44 -59.28 -44.84
C GLN A 211 -25.80 -60.63 -45.44
N ASP A 212 -26.05 -61.66 -44.62
CA ASP A 212 -26.61 -62.93 -45.10
C ASP A 212 -28.14 -62.79 -45.23
N PRO A 213 -28.71 -62.96 -46.45
CA PRO A 213 -30.16 -62.89 -46.66
C PRO A 213 -30.95 -63.96 -45.90
N SER A 214 -30.30 -65.05 -45.47
CA SER A 214 -30.94 -66.14 -44.71
C SER A 214 -31.15 -65.80 -43.23
N ASP A 215 -30.42 -64.82 -42.68
CA ASP A 215 -30.51 -64.44 -41.26
C ASP A 215 -31.78 -63.64 -40.94
N CYS A 216 -32.31 -62.86 -41.91
CA CYS A 216 -33.46 -62.00 -41.67
C CYS A 216 -34.20 -61.59 -42.96
N THR A 217 -35.48 -61.92 -43.06
CA THR A 217 -36.33 -61.58 -44.21
C THR A 217 -36.53 -60.07 -44.42
N ILE A 218 -36.57 -59.29 -43.33
CA ILE A 218 -36.68 -57.83 -43.39
C ILE A 218 -35.40 -57.23 -44.01
N CYS A 219 -34.23 -57.67 -43.54
CA CYS A 219 -32.94 -57.20 -44.06
C CYS A 219 -32.69 -57.67 -45.50
N ALA A 220 -33.12 -58.89 -45.84
CA ALA A 220 -33.05 -59.43 -47.20
C ALA A 220 -33.88 -58.60 -48.20
N ALA A 221 -35.00 -58.03 -47.76
CA ALA A 221 -35.85 -57.16 -48.58
C ALA A 221 -35.35 -55.70 -48.67
N CYS A 222 -34.33 -55.31 -47.92
CA CYS A 222 -33.80 -53.94 -47.91
C CYS A 222 -32.88 -53.69 -49.11
N ASN A 223 -33.42 -53.13 -50.19
CA ASN A 223 -32.71 -52.88 -51.46
C ASN A 223 -32.58 -51.37 -51.79
N GLY A 224 -33.30 -50.51 -51.07
CA GLY A 224 -33.33 -49.07 -51.26
C GLY A 224 -33.19 -48.27 -49.96
N LYS A 225 -32.98 -46.97 -50.10
CA LYS A 225 -32.70 -46.03 -48.99
C LYS A 225 -33.85 -45.86 -47.99
N SER A 226 -35.09 -46.19 -48.38
CA SER A 226 -36.27 -46.07 -47.52
C SER A 226 -36.73 -47.41 -46.96
N ASP A 227 -36.08 -48.51 -47.32
CA ASP A 227 -36.52 -49.84 -46.92
C ASP A 227 -36.19 -50.10 -45.45
N PRO A 228 -37.06 -50.84 -44.73
CA PRO A 228 -36.87 -51.12 -43.31
C PRO A 228 -35.69 -52.06 -43.08
N VAL A 229 -34.99 -51.84 -41.98
CA VAL A 229 -34.00 -52.75 -41.39
C VAL A 229 -34.60 -53.25 -40.08
N CYS A 230 -34.37 -54.52 -39.73
CA CYS A 230 -34.94 -55.06 -38.49
C CYS A 230 -34.30 -54.44 -37.24
N ASP A 231 -35.05 -54.38 -36.14
CA ASP A 231 -34.59 -53.78 -34.87
C ASP A 231 -33.31 -54.43 -34.31
N VAL A 232 -33.15 -55.74 -34.54
CA VAL A 232 -31.94 -56.49 -34.15
C VAL A 232 -30.72 -55.94 -34.89
N ALA A 233 -30.81 -55.71 -36.21
CA ALA A 233 -29.70 -55.13 -36.96
C ALA A 233 -29.44 -53.67 -36.57
N LEU A 234 -30.48 -52.86 -36.31
CA LEU A 234 -30.32 -51.47 -35.86
C LEU A 234 -29.62 -51.31 -34.51
N SER A 235 -29.55 -52.38 -33.71
CA SER A 235 -28.89 -52.42 -32.41
C SER A 235 -27.60 -53.27 -32.39
N SER A 236 -27.30 -54.00 -33.46
CA SER A 236 -26.13 -54.88 -33.57
C SER A 236 -24.88 -54.14 -34.05
N SER A 237 -23.69 -54.63 -33.70
CA SER A 237 -22.43 -54.07 -34.17
C SER A 237 -22.10 -54.49 -35.60
N CYS A 238 -21.19 -53.75 -36.26
CA CYS A 238 -20.70 -54.08 -37.60
C CYS A 238 -20.07 -55.49 -37.67
N LYS A 239 -19.43 -55.93 -36.58
CA LYS A 239 -18.83 -57.25 -36.43
C LYS A 239 -19.89 -58.36 -36.43
N VAL A 240 -21.00 -58.16 -35.71
CA VAL A 240 -22.10 -59.15 -35.65
C VAL A 240 -22.82 -59.26 -36.99
N LEU A 241 -23.02 -58.13 -37.67
CA LEU A 241 -23.71 -58.11 -38.96
C LEU A 241 -22.84 -58.50 -40.15
N ASN A 242 -21.53 -58.70 -39.95
CA ASN A 242 -20.53 -58.94 -41.01
C ASN A 242 -20.55 -57.85 -42.09
N CYS A 243 -20.59 -56.56 -41.70
CA CYS A 243 -20.57 -55.46 -42.67
C CYS A 243 -19.37 -55.56 -43.60
N ASP A 244 -19.57 -55.23 -44.88
CA ASP A 244 -18.60 -55.41 -45.96
C ASP A 244 -17.43 -54.44 -45.83
N VAL A 245 -16.38 -54.91 -45.16
CA VAL A 245 -15.15 -54.15 -44.93
C VAL A 245 -14.45 -53.67 -46.20
N GLN A 246 -14.78 -54.22 -47.38
CA GLN A 246 -14.23 -53.77 -48.66
C GLN A 246 -14.90 -52.49 -49.18
N GLN A 247 -16.11 -52.18 -48.70
CA GLN A 247 -16.83 -50.95 -49.02
C GLN A 247 -16.46 -49.78 -48.12
N ARG A 248 -15.50 -49.95 -47.20
CA ARG A 248 -15.01 -48.84 -46.36
C ARG A 248 -14.38 -47.76 -47.24
N LEU A 249 -14.65 -46.50 -46.90
CA LEU A 249 -14.03 -45.38 -47.58
C LEU A 249 -12.55 -45.31 -47.22
N SER A 250 -11.71 -45.11 -48.24
CA SER A 250 -10.27 -44.86 -48.04
C SER A 250 -10.05 -43.54 -47.31
N ARG A 251 -9.07 -43.51 -46.42
CA ARG A 251 -8.78 -42.38 -45.53
C ARG A 251 -7.36 -41.91 -45.76
N GLU A 252 -7.18 -40.70 -46.30
CA GLU A 252 -5.86 -40.20 -46.71
C GLU A 252 -4.87 -40.18 -45.54
N ARG A 253 -5.34 -39.84 -44.32
CA ARG A 253 -4.51 -39.85 -43.11
C ARG A 253 -4.12 -41.25 -42.61
N LEU A 254 -4.78 -42.31 -43.07
CA LEU A 254 -4.54 -43.69 -42.63
C LEU A 254 -3.89 -44.57 -43.71
N CYS A 255 -3.74 -44.07 -44.93
CA CYS A 255 -3.03 -44.75 -46.00
C CYS A 255 -1.52 -44.44 -45.91
N GLU A 256 -0.72 -45.37 -45.38
CA GLU A 256 0.74 -45.34 -45.58
C GLU A 256 1.10 -46.01 -46.93
N ASP A 257 2.11 -45.46 -47.59
CA ASP A 257 2.66 -45.86 -48.89
C ASP A 257 2.85 -47.38 -49.03
N GLU A 258 2.24 -47.98 -50.06
CA GLU A 258 2.31 -49.43 -50.38
C GLU A 258 3.72 -49.96 -50.78
N ASN A 259 4.82 -49.23 -50.52
CA ASN A 259 6.14 -49.55 -51.06
C ASN A 259 7.14 -50.26 -50.13
N ASP A 260 6.81 -50.55 -48.87
CA ASP A 260 7.71 -51.32 -48.00
C ASP A 260 7.12 -52.69 -47.60
N ASN A 261 7.78 -53.74 -48.10
CA ASN A 261 7.43 -55.17 -47.97
C ASN A 261 7.71 -55.76 -46.56
N GLU A 262 7.55 -54.99 -45.49
CA GLU A 262 7.61 -55.53 -44.12
C GLU A 262 6.37 -55.10 -43.33
N ARG A 263 5.32 -55.92 -43.42
CA ARG A 263 4.17 -55.82 -42.52
C ARG A 263 4.61 -56.06 -41.07
N SER A 264 4.45 -55.04 -40.24
CA SER A 264 4.21 -55.22 -38.81
C SER A 264 2.84 -54.63 -38.45
N PRO A 265 1.97 -55.36 -37.73
CA PRO A 265 0.76 -54.80 -37.15
C PRO A 265 1.13 -53.68 -36.18
N VAL A 266 0.26 -52.67 -36.08
CA VAL A 266 0.34 -51.44 -35.26
C VAL A 266 1.24 -51.62 -34.03
N GLY A 267 2.54 -51.34 -34.15
CA GLY A 267 3.45 -51.40 -33.01
C GLY A 267 3.40 -50.09 -32.22
N PRO A 268 3.73 -50.09 -30.91
CA PRO A 268 3.63 -48.92 -30.02
C PRO A 268 4.56 -47.75 -30.36
N ASN A 269 5.32 -47.84 -31.46
CA ASN A 269 6.28 -46.83 -31.93
C ASN A 269 5.94 -46.22 -33.31
N SER A 270 4.77 -46.49 -33.90
CA SER A 270 4.35 -45.77 -35.12
C SER A 270 3.77 -44.39 -34.77
N GLU A 271 4.26 -43.34 -35.41
CA GLU A 271 3.84 -41.93 -35.26
C GLU A 271 2.39 -41.63 -35.70
N THR A 272 1.55 -42.65 -35.93
CA THR A 272 0.26 -42.54 -36.64
C THR A 272 -0.98 -42.46 -35.75
N LEU A 273 -0.91 -42.72 -34.44
CA LEU A 273 -2.05 -42.65 -33.51
C LEU A 273 -2.02 -41.41 -32.60
N PHE A 274 -1.62 -40.27 -33.17
CA PHE A 274 -1.63 -38.98 -32.48
C PHE A 274 -2.94 -38.24 -32.75
N PRO A 275 -3.81 -38.06 -31.74
CA PRO A 275 -5.05 -37.29 -31.90
C PRO A 275 -4.76 -35.92 -32.51
N LYS A 276 -5.35 -35.64 -33.67
CA LYS A 276 -5.38 -34.29 -34.22
C LYS A 276 -6.44 -33.51 -33.43
N ILE A 277 -6.14 -32.24 -33.18
CA ILE A 277 -7.05 -31.34 -32.46
C ILE A 277 -7.73 -30.44 -33.49
N HIS A 278 -9.04 -30.58 -33.58
CA HIS A 278 -9.93 -29.84 -34.46
C HIS A 278 -10.69 -28.76 -33.70
N TYR A 279 -11.10 -27.71 -34.40
CA TYR A 279 -11.87 -26.61 -33.82
C TYR A 279 -13.11 -26.35 -34.67
N GLY A 280 -14.30 -26.56 -34.12
CA GLY A 280 -15.55 -26.36 -34.86
C GLY A 280 -16.78 -26.33 -33.95
N LYS A 281 -17.98 -26.30 -34.53
CA LYS A 281 -19.22 -26.26 -33.74
C LYS A 281 -19.70 -27.67 -33.43
N PHE A 282 -20.33 -27.83 -32.26
CA PHE A 282 -21.09 -29.03 -31.92
C PHE A 282 -22.57 -28.82 -32.22
N ALA A 283 -23.21 -29.84 -32.80
CA ALA A 283 -24.65 -29.97 -32.84
C ALA A 283 -25.11 -30.79 -31.62
N SER A 284 -25.86 -30.16 -30.73
CA SER A 284 -26.28 -30.72 -29.45
C SER A 284 -27.79 -30.99 -29.43
N GLY A 285 -28.23 -32.12 -28.89
CA GLY A 285 -29.64 -32.46 -28.77
C GLY A 285 -29.87 -33.83 -28.11
N ASP A 286 -31.11 -34.14 -27.73
CA ASP A 286 -31.46 -35.39 -27.04
C ASP A 286 -31.63 -36.58 -28.00
N MET A 287 -31.51 -36.36 -29.32
CA MET A 287 -31.51 -37.45 -30.29
C MET A 287 -30.08 -37.98 -30.51
N VAL A 288 -29.92 -39.30 -30.60
CA VAL A 288 -28.69 -39.91 -31.09
C VAL A 288 -28.79 -40.02 -32.61
N ILE A 289 -27.86 -39.42 -33.33
CA ILE A 289 -27.84 -39.49 -34.79
C ILE A 289 -27.30 -40.86 -35.22
N LYS A 290 -28.12 -41.63 -35.93
CA LYS A 290 -27.76 -42.93 -36.49
C LYS A 290 -27.90 -43.00 -38.02
N SER A 291 -27.89 -41.86 -38.70
CA SER A 291 -28.06 -41.78 -40.16
C SER A 291 -26.99 -40.87 -40.74
N ALA A 292 -26.10 -41.45 -41.53
CA ALA A 292 -25.00 -40.73 -42.19
C ALA A 292 -25.53 -39.62 -43.12
N GLU A 293 -26.55 -39.89 -43.93
CA GLU A 293 -27.16 -38.86 -44.79
C GLU A 293 -27.76 -37.71 -43.97
N TYR A 294 -28.43 -38.02 -42.85
CA TYR A 294 -29.02 -36.99 -41.99
C TYR A 294 -27.95 -36.19 -41.23
N ARG A 295 -26.88 -36.85 -40.77
CA ARG A 295 -25.69 -36.22 -40.21
C ARG A 295 -25.09 -35.23 -41.20
N ASP A 296 -24.88 -35.63 -42.45
CA ASP A 296 -24.26 -34.77 -43.47
C ASP A 296 -25.15 -33.55 -43.79
N GLN A 297 -26.47 -33.74 -43.82
CA GLN A 297 -27.43 -32.63 -43.95
C GLN A 297 -27.36 -31.66 -42.76
N LEU A 298 -27.28 -32.18 -41.53
CA LEU A 298 -27.14 -31.36 -40.32
C LEU A 298 -25.79 -30.63 -40.29
N ALA A 299 -24.70 -31.32 -40.61
CA ALA A 299 -23.36 -30.74 -40.68
C ALA A 299 -23.32 -29.58 -41.68
N ALA A 300 -23.86 -29.77 -42.89
CA ALA A 300 -23.92 -28.73 -43.92
C ALA A 300 -24.81 -27.54 -43.52
N SER A 301 -25.95 -27.79 -42.88
CA SER A 301 -26.90 -26.73 -42.51
C SER A 301 -26.50 -25.96 -41.25
N LYS A 302 -25.81 -26.60 -40.30
CA LYS A 302 -25.42 -26.00 -39.01
C LYS A 302 -23.94 -25.66 -38.91
N ASP A 303 -23.13 -26.05 -39.90
CA ASP A 303 -21.67 -25.89 -39.86
C ASP A 303 -21.08 -26.56 -38.61
N ALA A 304 -21.60 -27.75 -38.30
CA ALA A 304 -21.21 -28.56 -37.15
C ALA A 304 -20.28 -29.69 -37.60
N ILE A 305 -19.32 -30.03 -36.74
CA ILE A 305 -18.32 -31.09 -37.01
C ILE A 305 -18.36 -32.22 -35.98
N GLY A 306 -19.16 -32.08 -34.93
CA GLY A 306 -19.40 -33.08 -33.90
C GLY A 306 -20.82 -33.04 -33.36
N PHE A 307 -21.29 -34.17 -32.84
CA PHE A 307 -22.64 -34.40 -32.32
C PHE A 307 -22.57 -34.97 -30.90
N GLU A 308 -23.29 -34.34 -29.97
CA GLU A 308 -23.35 -34.75 -28.56
C GLU A 308 -24.70 -34.36 -27.93
N MET A 309 -24.93 -34.67 -26.65
CA MET A 309 -26.27 -34.54 -26.04
C MET A 309 -26.35 -33.63 -24.82
N GLU A 310 -25.25 -33.07 -24.32
CA GLU A 310 -25.21 -32.40 -23.01
C GLU A 310 -25.03 -30.89 -23.09
N SER A 311 -24.24 -30.41 -24.05
CA SER A 311 -23.58 -29.11 -23.95
C SER A 311 -24.54 -27.92 -23.95
N VAL A 312 -25.69 -28.01 -24.62
CA VAL A 312 -26.73 -26.95 -24.57
C VAL A 312 -27.17 -26.66 -23.15
N GLY A 313 -27.38 -27.69 -22.32
CA GLY A 313 -27.82 -27.49 -20.93
C GLY A 313 -26.80 -26.76 -20.08
N VAL A 314 -25.50 -27.03 -20.30
CA VAL A 314 -24.40 -26.39 -19.57
C VAL A 314 -24.17 -24.95 -20.04
N TRP A 315 -24.28 -24.71 -21.36
CA TRP A 315 -23.99 -23.42 -22.00
C TRP A 315 -24.90 -22.28 -21.52
N GLU A 316 -26.12 -22.60 -21.08
CA GLU A 316 -27.06 -21.65 -20.48
C GLU A 316 -26.62 -21.16 -19.09
N VAL A 317 -25.77 -21.91 -18.38
CA VAL A 317 -25.41 -21.65 -16.98
C VAL A 317 -23.98 -21.10 -16.83
N PHE A 318 -23.04 -21.57 -17.66
CA PHE A 318 -21.62 -21.22 -17.56
C PHE A 318 -21.04 -20.77 -18.90
N PRO A 319 -20.04 -19.87 -18.88
CA PRO A 319 -19.05 -19.84 -19.94
C PRO A 319 -18.47 -21.26 -20.09
N CYS A 320 -18.63 -21.87 -21.26
CA CYS A 320 -18.38 -23.29 -21.46
C CYS A 320 -17.46 -23.54 -22.65
N VAL A 321 -16.60 -24.55 -22.54
CA VAL A 321 -15.90 -25.16 -23.67
C VAL A 321 -16.18 -26.67 -23.67
N VAL A 322 -16.73 -27.15 -24.76
CA VAL A 322 -16.85 -28.59 -25.05
C VAL A 322 -15.53 -29.09 -25.63
N ILE A 323 -14.98 -30.15 -25.03
CA ILE A 323 -13.79 -30.85 -25.49
C ILE A 323 -14.16 -32.33 -25.55
N LYS A 324 -14.47 -32.82 -26.75
CA LYS A 324 -14.89 -34.21 -26.94
C LYS A 324 -14.06 -34.89 -28.03
N ASP A 325 -13.78 -36.16 -27.81
CA ASP A 325 -13.11 -37.02 -28.80
C ASP A 325 -14.15 -37.77 -29.64
N VAL A 326 -13.81 -38.06 -30.89
CA VAL A 326 -14.69 -38.73 -31.84
C VAL A 326 -14.58 -40.24 -31.72
N SER A 327 -15.63 -40.87 -31.17
CA SER A 327 -15.68 -42.33 -30.98
C SER A 327 -16.51 -43.07 -32.03
N ASP A 328 -17.39 -42.37 -32.73
CA ASP A 328 -18.14 -42.86 -33.88
C ASP A 328 -18.38 -41.73 -34.90
N TYR A 329 -18.98 -42.04 -36.04
CA TYR A 329 -19.27 -41.06 -37.10
C TYR A 329 -20.73 -40.61 -37.13
N ALA A 330 -21.44 -40.61 -36.00
CA ALA A 330 -22.85 -40.21 -35.92
C ALA A 330 -23.73 -40.90 -36.99
N ASP A 331 -23.53 -42.20 -37.18
CA ASP A 331 -24.25 -43.03 -38.14
C ASP A 331 -24.68 -44.37 -37.51
N SER A 332 -25.15 -45.31 -38.34
CA SER A 332 -25.59 -46.62 -37.84
C SER A 332 -24.43 -47.55 -37.45
N HIS A 333 -23.19 -47.22 -37.77
CA HIS A 333 -22.00 -48.06 -37.61
C HIS A 333 -21.29 -47.78 -36.28
N LYS A 334 -22.01 -47.96 -35.17
CA LYS A 334 -21.50 -47.69 -33.82
C LYS A 334 -20.20 -48.46 -33.55
N ASN A 335 -19.22 -47.79 -32.93
CA ASN A 335 -17.89 -48.34 -32.67
C ASN A 335 -17.48 -48.18 -31.20
N ASP A 336 -18.13 -48.98 -30.33
CA ASP A 336 -17.93 -48.92 -28.88
C ASP A 336 -16.49 -49.23 -28.43
N ASP A 337 -15.71 -49.91 -29.28
CA ASP A 337 -14.30 -50.22 -29.04
C ASP A 337 -13.46 -48.93 -28.86
N TRP A 338 -13.89 -47.78 -29.39
CA TRP A 338 -13.14 -46.53 -29.25
C TRP A 338 -13.42 -45.77 -27.95
N HIS A 339 -14.46 -46.13 -27.19
CA HIS A 339 -14.95 -45.31 -26.07
C HIS A 339 -13.89 -45.02 -24.99
N GLU A 340 -13.12 -46.03 -24.56
CA GLU A 340 -12.09 -45.85 -23.52
C GLU A 340 -10.94 -44.95 -24.00
N PHE A 341 -10.48 -45.15 -25.24
CA PHE A 341 -9.43 -44.32 -25.83
C PHE A 341 -9.90 -42.88 -26.05
N ALA A 342 -11.11 -42.71 -26.59
CA ALA A 342 -11.71 -41.42 -26.85
C ALA A 342 -11.90 -40.62 -25.54
N ALA A 343 -12.41 -41.26 -24.49
CA ALA A 343 -12.52 -40.66 -23.17
C ALA A 343 -11.16 -40.20 -22.62
N ALA A 344 -10.13 -41.05 -22.70
CA ALA A 344 -8.76 -40.74 -22.28
C ALA A 344 -8.16 -39.57 -23.09
N SER A 345 -8.40 -39.53 -24.39
CA SER A 345 -7.91 -38.49 -25.31
C SER A 345 -8.57 -37.13 -25.06
N ALA A 346 -9.89 -37.10 -24.85
CA ALA A 346 -10.62 -35.89 -24.47
C ALA A 346 -10.15 -35.33 -23.11
N ALA A 347 -9.97 -36.19 -22.11
CA ALA A 347 -9.46 -35.80 -20.79
C ALA A 347 -8.02 -35.28 -20.86
N ALA A 348 -7.16 -35.93 -21.65
CA ALA A 348 -5.78 -35.50 -21.88
C ALA A 348 -5.70 -34.14 -22.55
N CYS A 349 -6.54 -33.90 -23.56
CA CYS A 349 -6.65 -32.60 -24.22
C CYS A 349 -7.17 -31.53 -23.26
N THR A 350 -8.10 -31.89 -22.38
CA THR A 350 -8.62 -30.99 -21.33
C THR A 350 -7.52 -30.52 -20.39
N LYS A 351 -6.70 -31.44 -19.88
CA LYS A 351 -5.54 -31.09 -19.04
C LYS A 351 -4.53 -30.21 -19.77
N ALA A 352 -4.25 -30.51 -21.04
CA ALA A 352 -3.36 -29.71 -21.87
C ALA A 352 -3.93 -28.29 -22.11
N PHE A 353 -5.24 -28.17 -22.33
CA PHE A 353 -5.95 -26.91 -22.53
C PHE A 353 -5.88 -26.02 -21.29
N LEU A 354 -6.10 -26.58 -20.10
CA LEU A 354 -6.09 -25.84 -18.83
C LEU A 354 -4.76 -25.14 -18.53
N LYS A 355 -3.64 -25.60 -19.10
CA LYS A 355 -2.35 -24.89 -19.02
C LYS A 355 -2.37 -23.50 -19.66
N TYR A 356 -3.26 -23.29 -20.64
CA TYR A 356 -3.41 -22.01 -21.33
C TYR A 356 -4.54 -21.16 -20.75
N TRP A 357 -5.37 -21.74 -19.90
CA TRP A 357 -6.40 -21.04 -19.15
C TRP A 357 -5.76 -20.42 -17.89
N ASP A 358 -5.94 -19.11 -17.72
CA ASP A 358 -5.47 -18.28 -16.60
C ASP A 358 -3.95 -18.11 -16.38
N SER A 359 -3.17 -17.94 -17.46
CA SER A 359 -1.77 -17.47 -17.36
C SER A 359 -1.64 -15.96 -17.05
N SER A 360 -2.73 -15.21 -16.91
CA SER A 360 -2.71 -13.73 -16.79
C SER A 360 -3.04 -13.19 -15.40
N LYS A 361 -3.98 -13.79 -14.64
CA LYS A 361 -4.23 -13.34 -13.25
C LYS A 361 -3.08 -13.73 -12.33
N GLN A 362 -2.59 -14.96 -12.41
CA GLN A 362 -1.45 -15.40 -11.58
C GLN A 362 -0.16 -14.63 -11.88
N GLN A 363 0.03 -14.17 -13.12
CA GLN A 363 1.18 -13.35 -13.46
C GLN A 363 1.07 -11.96 -12.80
N MET A 364 -0.11 -11.34 -12.83
CA MET A 364 -0.36 -10.07 -12.13
C MET A 364 -0.38 -10.20 -10.60
N GLU A 365 -0.93 -11.27 -10.05
CA GLU A 365 -0.98 -11.51 -8.60
C GLU A 365 0.39 -11.91 -8.03
N SER A 366 1.15 -12.77 -8.74
CA SER A 366 2.53 -13.10 -8.37
C SER A 366 3.43 -11.88 -8.48
N GLU A 367 3.31 -11.08 -9.54
CA GLU A 367 4.07 -9.82 -9.68
C GLU A 367 3.66 -8.82 -8.59
N ALA A 368 2.37 -8.74 -8.24
CA ALA A 368 1.89 -7.87 -7.16
C ALA A 368 2.34 -8.35 -5.77
N GLU A 369 2.36 -9.66 -5.51
CA GLU A 369 2.85 -10.24 -4.25
C GLU A 369 4.37 -10.10 -4.11
N GLU A 370 5.13 -10.36 -5.17
CA GLU A 370 6.58 -10.17 -5.20
C GLU A 370 6.93 -8.69 -5.04
N GLN A 371 6.20 -7.80 -5.71
CA GLN A 371 6.36 -6.36 -5.55
C GLN A 371 6.01 -5.90 -4.13
N LYS A 372 4.95 -6.44 -3.53
CA LYS A 372 4.56 -6.14 -2.15
C LYS A 372 5.57 -6.67 -1.13
N LEU A 373 6.12 -7.87 -1.37
CA LEU A 373 7.18 -8.46 -0.55
C LEU A 373 8.45 -7.63 -0.63
N ARG A 374 8.85 -7.24 -1.84
CA ARG A 374 9.98 -6.34 -2.11
C ARG A 374 9.82 -5.02 -1.38
N GLU A 375 8.67 -4.38 -1.50
CA GLU A 375 8.38 -3.11 -0.81
C GLU A 375 8.45 -3.27 0.71
N THR A 376 7.94 -4.39 1.25
CA THR A 376 7.99 -4.68 2.69
C THR A 376 9.43 -4.82 3.18
N LEU A 377 10.26 -5.61 2.49
CA LEU A 377 11.66 -5.81 2.85
C LEU A 377 12.48 -4.51 2.71
N ILE A 378 12.31 -3.78 1.61
CA ILE A 378 12.96 -2.48 1.39
C ILE A 378 12.59 -1.50 2.51
N ASN A 379 11.31 -1.40 2.85
CA ASN A 379 10.85 -0.51 3.91
C ASN A 379 11.38 -0.92 5.29
N SER A 380 11.53 -2.22 5.55
CA SER A 380 12.09 -2.72 6.81
C SER A 380 13.58 -2.42 7.00
N LEU A 381 14.32 -2.17 5.92
CA LEU A 381 15.76 -1.85 5.96
C LEU A 381 16.02 -0.33 5.90
N ARG A 382 15.05 0.43 5.40
CA ARG A 382 15.18 1.87 5.17
C ARG A 382 15.13 2.64 6.49
N PHE A 383 16.13 3.48 6.71
CA PHE A 383 16.09 4.56 7.69
C PHE A 383 16.14 5.92 6.97
N PRO A 384 15.51 6.99 7.51
CA PRO A 384 15.35 8.26 6.80
C PRO A 384 16.66 8.87 6.28
N GLU A 385 17.76 8.69 7.01
CA GLU A 385 19.05 9.37 6.79
C GLU A 385 20.02 8.57 5.89
N ILE A 386 19.57 7.45 5.30
CA ILE A 386 20.42 6.45 4.61
C ILE A 386 21.34 6.99 3.50
N ASN A 387 20.91 8.03 2.80
CA ASN A 387 21.68 8.67 1.72
C ASN A 387 22.04 10.14 2.01
N GLU A 388 21.76 10.64 3.21
CA GLU A 388 21.85 12.06 3.55
C GLU A 388 23.28 12.59 3.41
N ARG A 389 24.27 11.88 3.97
CA ARG A 389 25.68 12.23 3.83
C ARG A 389 26.12 12.29 2.37
N LYS A 390 25.73 11.29 1.56
CA LYS A 390 26.02 11.27 0.13
C LYS A 390 25.39 12.47 -0.59
N ASN A 391 24.17 12.85 -0.21
CA ASN A 391 23.45 13.96 -0.82
C ASN A 391 23.99 15.35 -0.43
N ASP A 392 24.39 15.57 0.83
CA ASP A 392 24.89 16.87 1.33
C ASP A 392 26.31 17.22 0.84
N LEU A 393 27.07 16.26 0.33
CA LEU A 393 28.37 16.54 -0.29
C LEU A 393 28.19 17.43 -1.54
N ASN A 394 28.84 18.60 -1.54
CA ASN A 394 28.88 19.49 -2.70
C ASN A 394 29.32 18.74 -3.96
N PRO A 395 28.71 19.03 -5.12
CA PRO A 395 29.20 18.49 -6.38
C PRO A 395 30.66 18.95 -6.59
N PRO A 396 31.50 18.11 -7.20
CA PRO A 396 32.82 18.56 -7.65
C PRO A 396 32.68 19.76 -8.59
N ALA A 397 33.65 20.68 -8.62
CA ALA A 397 33.64 21.75 -9.61
C ALA A 397 33.68 21.13 -11.02
N SER A 398 33.17 21.84 -12.03
CA SER A 398 32.86 21.30 -13.37
C SER A 398 34.05 20.66 -14.11
N THR A 399 35.28 20.86 -13.63
CA THR A 399 36.49 20.26 -14.18
C THR A 399 37.31 19.42 -13.21
N THR A 400 36.85 19.28 -11.97
CA THR A 400 37.49 18.44 -10.95
C THR A 400 37.32 16.96 -11.32
N PHE A 401 38.36 16.15 -11.16
CA PHE A 401 38.39 14.70 -11.49
C PHE A 401 38.45 14.31 -12.99
N GLN A 402 38.77 15.23 -13.89
CA GLN A 402 38.90 14.99 -15.35
C GLN A 402 40.27 14.44 -15.81
N TRP A 403 41.18 14.08 -14.90
CA TRP A 403 42.47 13.49 -15.24
C TRP A 403 42.38 11.99 -15.57
N LYS A 404 43.42 11.45 -16.22
CA LYS A 404 43.54 10.00 -16.49
C LYS A 404 43.75 9.22 -15.20
N TRP A 405 42.85 8.29 -14.93
CA TRP A 405 42.79 7.49 -13.71
C TRP A 405 43.52 6.15 -13.85
N ASP A 406 44.67 6.11 -14.53
CA ASP A 406 45.27 4.86 -15.02
C ASP A 406 45.32 3.77 -13.92
N SER A 407 45.79 4.05 -12.71
CA SER A 407 45.85 3.07 -11.62
C SER A 407 44.49 2.61 -11.05
N PHE A 408 43.47 3.48 -11.04
CA PHE A 408 42.13 3.14 -10.53
C PHE A 408 41.32 2.42 -11.60
N THR A 409 41.38 2.88 -12.84
CA THR A 409 40.74 2.21 -13.97
C THR A 409 41.35 0.84 -14.22
N ASP A 410 42.68 0.70 -14.09
CA ASP A 410 43.36 -0.60 -14.18
C ASP A 410 42.88 -1.55 -13.06
N TRP A 411 42.72 -1.03 -11.84
CA TRP A 411 42.17 -1.80 -10.72
C TRP A 411 40.74 -2.28 -10.98
N LEU A 412 39.86 -1.42 -11.51
CA LEU A 412 38.46 -1.77 -11.80
C LEU A 412 38.31 -2.96 -12.76
N VAL A 413 39.30 -3.20 -13.64
CA VAL A 413 39.29 -4.34 -14.58
C VAL A 413 40.15 -5.52 -14.10
N SER A 414 40.84 -5.37 -12.97
CA SER A 414 41.75 -6.38 -12.44
C SER A 414 41.05 -7.45 -11.59
N SER A 415 41.80 -8.46 -11.15
CA SER A 415 41.35 -9.43 -10.15
C SER A 415 41.59 -8.99 -8.70
N GLU A 416 42.20 -7.81 -8.50
CA GLU A 416 42.44 -7.27 -7.15
C GLU A 416 41.12 -6.89 -6.50
N SER A 417 40.98 -7.20 -5.22
CA SER A 417 39.67 -7.15 -4.56
C SER A 417 39.42 -5.88 -3.72
N CYS A 418 40.47 -5.13 -3.37
CA CYS A 418 40.33 -3.91 -2.56
C CYS A 418 41.27 -2.78 -3.00
N TYR A 419 40.74 -1.55 -3.00
CA TYR A 419 41.46 -0.32 -3.32
C TYR A 419 41.24 0.74 -2.25
N TRP A 420 42.33 1.19 -1.62
CA TRP A 420 42.30 2.19 -0.55
C TRP A 420 42.52 3.60 -1.08
N ILE A 421 41.61 4.52 -0.73
CA ILE A 421 41.79 5.96 -0.95
C ILE A 421 42.11 6.61 0.39
N THR A 422 43.30 7.20 0.50
CA THR A 422 43.79 7.85 1.73
C THR A 422 44.07 9.32 1.49
N GLY A 423 44.06 10.15 2.54
CA GLY A 423 44.32 11.59 2.40
C GLY A 423 43.99 12.37 3.66
N ASN A 424 44.54 13.58 3.76
CA ASN A 424 44.38 14.46 4.92
C ASN A 424 42.91 14.92 5.10
N PRO A 425 42.49 15.32 6.31
CA PRO A 425 41.19 15.94 6.52
C PRO A 425 40.97 17.12 5.57
N GLY A 426 39.79 17.21 4.93
CA GLY A 426 39.49 18.30 3.99
C GLY A 426 40.10 18.18 2.59
N SER A 427 40.75 17.06 2.24
CA SER A 427 41.34 16.82 0.91
C SER A 427 40.36 16.36 -0.18
N GLY A 428 39.05 16.28 0.09
CA GLY A 428 38.03 15.90 -0.92
C GLY A 428 37.75 14.40 -1.10
N LYS A 429 38.17 13.52 -0.18
CA LYS A 429 37.96 12.06 -0.26
C LYS A 429 36.49 11.65 -0.46
N SER A 430 35.59 12.15 0.40
CA SER A 430 34.16 11.84 0.30
C SER A 430 33.54 12.34 -1.00
N THR A 431 33.98 13.51 -1.49
CA THR A 431 33.57 14.05 -2.79
C THR A 431 34.03 13.15 -3.94
N LEU A 432 35.25 12.61 -3.85
CA LEU A 432 35.74 11.62 -4.81
C LEU A 432 34.93 10.31 -4.75
N MET A 433 34.67 9.76 -3.56
CA MET A 433 33.87 8.54 -3.41
C MET A 433 32.46 8.69 -4.00
N LYS A 434 31.82 9.85 -3.79
CA LYS A 434 30.54 10.19 -4.41
C LYS A 434 30.65 10.23 -5.93
N TYR A 435 31.67 10.89 -6.47
CA TYR A 435 31.91 10.97 -7.90
C TYR A 435 32.11 9.58 -8.52
N LEU A 436 33.03 8.77 -7.99
CA LEU A 436 33.37 7.45 -8.54
C LEU A 436 32.18 6.48 -8.51
N SER A 437 31.39 6.48 -7.43
CA SER A 437 30.22 5.59 -7.31
C SER A 437 29.05 5.96 -8.24
N ALA A 438 29.05 7.16 -8.82
CA ALA A 438 27.99 7.65 -9.71
C ALA A 438 28.45 7.90 -11.15
N ASN A 439 29.77 7.83 -11.42
CA ASN A 439 30.32 8.09 -12.75
C ASN A 439 30.03 6.93 -13.72
N SER A 440 29.54 7.26 -14.92
CA SER A 440 29.25 6.29 -15.98
C SER A 440 30.51 5.55 -16.45
N GLU A 441 31.67 6.20 -16.47
CA GLU A 441 32.94 5.55 -16.86
C GLU A 441 33.29 4.41 -15.88
N THR A 442 33.03 4.58 -14.58
CA THR A 442 33.24 3.51 -13.59
C THR A 442 32.41 2.27 -13.95
N SER A 443 31.14 2.47 -14.33
CA SER A 443 30.26 1.37 -14.76
C SER A 443 30.74 0.72 -16.05
N GLU A 444 31.28 1.49 -17.01
CA GLU A 444 31.85 0.95 -18.25
C GLU A 444 33.09 0.08 -17.98
N TYR A 445 34.01 0.52 -17.12
CA TYR A 445 35.18 -0.28 -16.75
C TYR A 445 34.80 -1.55 -15.97
N LEU A 446 33.85 -1.45 -15.02
CA LEU A 446 33.35 -2.64 -14.31
C LEU A 446 32.65 -3.62 -15.25
N THR A 447 31.99 -3.14 -16.30
CA THR A 447 31.38 -4.02 -17.32
C THR A 447 32.44 -4.79 -18.11
N LYS A 448 33.65 -4.22 -18.31
CA LYS A 448 34.80 -4.92 -18.91
C LYS A 448 35.36 -6.01 -17.98
N TRP A 449 35.28 -5.81 -16.67
CA TRP A 449 35.66 -6.82 -15.68
C TRP A 449 34.67 -7.97 -15.65
N ARG A 450 33.42 -7.66 -15.29
CA ARG A 450 32.28 -8.57 -15.34
C ARG A 450 31.00 -7.82 -15.68
N LYS A 451 30.25 -8.39 -16.62
CA LYS A 451 28.95 -7.86 -17.03
C LYS A 451 27.98 -7.84 -15.83
N ASP A 452 27.11 -6.83 -15.81
CA ASP A 452 26.02 -6.67 -14.84
C ASP A 452 26.50 -6.50 -13.38
N THR A 453 27.71 -5.94 -13.18
CA THR A 453 28.27 -5.62 -11.86
C THR A 453 27.42 -4.57 -11.14
N LEU A 454 26.97 -4.89 -9.93
CA LEU A 454 26.17 -4.01 -9.08
C LEU A 454 27.07 -3.09 -8.25
N ILE A 455 26.91 -1.78 -8.38
CA ILE A 455 27.62 -0.81 -7.53
C ILE A 455 26.76 -0.55 -6.29
N LEU A 456 27.31 -0.79 -5.11
CA LEU A 456 26.67 -0.51 -3.82
C LEU A 456 27.52 0.49 -3.02
N SER A 457 26.88 1.40 -2.28
CA SER A 457 27.61 2.44 -1.54
C SER A 457 27.11 2.69 -0.11
N HIS A 458 28.04 3.05 0.78
CA HIS A 458 27.72 3.55 2.11
C HIS A 458 28.71 4.66 2.54
N PHE A 459 28.19 5.68 3.19
CA PHE A 459 28.97 6.83 3.66
C PHE A 459 28.77 6.98 5.15
N PHE A 460 29.79 6.62 5.93
CA PHE A 460 29.78 6.87 7.37
C PHE A 460 29.78 8.37 7.63
N TRP A 461 29.12 8.77 8.71
CA TRP A 461 29.03 10.18 9.07
C TRP A 461 29.04 10.38 10.58
N LYS A 462 30.16 10.90 11.11
CA LYS A 462 30.38 11.09 12.55
C LYS A 462 29.40 12.09 13.19
N PRO A 463 28.96 13.17 12.51
CA PRO A 463 27.82 13.99 12.95
C PRO A 463 26.44 13.35 12.77
N GLY A 464 26.33 12.26 12.02
CA GLY A 464 25.08 11.63 11.61
C GLY A 464 24.38 10.84 12.73
N THR A 465 23.32 10.11 12.41
CA THR A 465 22.59 9.27 13.37
C THR A 465 23.40 8.04 13.78
N GLY A 466 22.96 7.37 14.85
CA GLY A 466 23.57 6.09 15.27
C GLY A 466 23.58 5.03 14.16
N PHE A 467 22.62 5.07 13.22
CA PHE A 467 22.67 4.20 12.04
C PHE A 467 23.78 4.61 11.07
N GLN A 468 23.92 5.89 10.72
CA GLN A 468 24.98 6.37 9.81
C GLN A 468 26.40 6.19 10.34
N GLN A 469 26.56 5.93 11.64
CA GLN A 469 27.85 5.67 12.27
C GLN A 469 28.11 4.18 12.52
N SER A 470 27.09 3.32 12.48
CA SER A 470 27.20 1.93 12.95
C SER A 470 27.37 0.92 11.83
N TYR A 471 27.97 -0.21 12.18
CA TYR A 471 28.03 -1.41 11.34
C TYR A 471 26.63 -1.89 10.93
N LYS A 472 25.63 -1.71 11.81
CA LYS A 472 24.23 -2.04 11.47
C LYS A 472 23.71 -1.17 10.33
N GLY A 473 23.97 0.14 10.36
CA GLY A 473 23.52 1.03 9.28
C GLY A 473 24.24 0.80 7.97
N LEU A 474 25.53 0.43 7.99
CA LEU A 474 26.26 -0.08 6.82
C LEU A 474 25.49 -1.25 6.19
N LEU A 475 25.21 -2.30 6.96
CA LEU A 475 24.53 -3.50 6.46
C LEU A 475 23.12 -3.19 5.93
N CYS A 476 22.33 -2.38 6.65
CA CYS A 476 21.01 -1.95 6.19
C CYS A 476 21.11 -1.17 4.88
N SER A 477 22.11 -0.29 4.71
CA SER A 477 22.32 0.49 3.47
C SER A 477 22.67 -0.39 2.29
N LEU A 478 23.57 -1.36 2.48
CA LEU A 478 24.01 -2.26 1.42
C LEU A 478 22.86 -3.18 0.96
N LEU A 479 22.13 -3.79 1.90
CA LEU A 479 20.98 -4.64 1.56
C LEU A 479 19.81 -3.84 0.98
N TRP A 480 19.58 -2.62 1.46
CA TRP A 480 18.57 -1.72 0.91
C TRP A 480 18.91 -1.34 -0.55
N GLU A 481 20.16 -0.95 -0.84
CA GLU A 481 20.59 -0.65 -2.21
C GLU A 481 20.55 -1.91 -3.09
N LEU A 482 20.92 -3.08 -2.56
CA LEU A 482 20.85 -4.37 -3.27
C LEU A 482 19.43 -4.69 -3.74
N LEU A 483 18.46 -4.70 -2.83
CA LEU A 483 17.04 -4.99 -3.15
C LEU A 483 16.41 -3.90 -4.04
N SER A 484 16.89 -2.66 -3.92
CA SER A 484 16.44 -1.55 -4.76
C SER A 484 16.93 -1.69 -6.20
N LYS A 485 18.15 -2.19 -6.41
CA LYS A 485 18.78 -2.29 -7.75
C LYS A 485 18.60 -3.67 -8.41
N ASN A 486 18.41 -4.73 -7.63
CA ASN A 486 18.21 -6.08 -8.11
C ASN A 486 16.91 -6.70 -7.54
N PRO A 487 15.82 -6.74 -8.34
CA PRO A 487 14.58 -7.42 -7.96
C PRO A 487 14.76 -8.92 -7.66
N ASP A 488 15.64 -9.62 -8.40
CA ASP A 488 15.87 -11.07 -8.24
C ASP A 488 16.48 -11.43 -6.87
N ALA A 489 17.04 -10.43 -6.16
CA ALA A 489 17.56 -10.61 -4.82
C ALA A 489 16.47 -10.77 -3.74
N VAL A 490 15.21 -10.40 -4.05
CA VAL A 490 14.10 -10.38 -3.07
C VAL A 490 13.81 -11.77 -2.51
N GLN A 491 13.68 -12.77 -3.38
CA GLN A 491 13.39 -14.14 -2.94
C GLN A 491 14.54 -14.75 -2.15
N ILE A 492 15.78 -14.51 -2.59
CA ILE A 492 17.00 -15.01 -1.93
C ILE A 492 17.09 -14.43 -0.51
N VAL A 493 16.87 -13.12 -0.37
CA VAL A 493 16.89 -12.46 0.94
C VAL A 493 15.73 -12.94 1.81
N HIS A 494 14.52 -13.06 1.26
CA HIS A 494 13.35 -13.55 1.98
C HIS A 494 13.55 -14.95 2.56
N ASP A 495 14.04 -15.90 1.76
CA ASP A 495 14.25 -17.30 2.19
C ASP A 495 15.31 -17.42 3.30
N MET A 496 16.21 -16.44 3.40
CA MET A 496 17.26 -16.37 4.42
C MET A 496 16.81 -15.63 5.69
N THR A 497 15.65 -14.98 5.67
CA THR A 497 15.11 -14.25 6.84
C THR A 497 14.25 -15.13 7.73
N THR A 498 14.29 -14.85 9.04
CA THR A 498 13.50 -15.57 10.04
C THR A 498 11.98 -15.37 9.85
N LYS A 499 11.14 -16.32 10.28
CA LYS A 499 9.65 -16.27 10.16
C LYS A 499 8.96 -15.06 10.85
N CYS A 500 9.72 -14.20 11.54
CA CYS A 500 9.18 -13.01 12.20
C CYS A 500 9.06 -11.86 11.20
N GLN A 501 7.89 -11.20 11.16
CA GLN A 501 7.68 -10.02 10.32
C GLN A 501 8.66 -8.91 10.68
N LYS A 502 9.45 -8.46 9.69
CA LYS A 502 10.37 -7.32 9.80
C LYS A 502 9.68 -6.09 9.24
N ILE A 503 9.48 -5.07 10.06
CA ILE A 503 8.75 -3.84 9.68
C ILE A 503 9.68 -2.63 9.74
N LEU A 504 10.63 -2.64 10.67
CA LEU A 504 11.55 -1.54 10.94
C LEU A 504 13.01 -2.01 10.96
N PRO A 505 13.99 -1.13 10.73
CA PRO A 505 15.41 -1.48 10.84
C PRO A 505 15.79 -2.01 12.22
N ALA A 506 15.02 -1.68 13.26
CA ALA A 506 15.21 -2.19 14.62
C ALA A 506 15.01 -3.72 14.73
N ASP A 507 14.12 -4.30 13.91
CA ASP A 507 13.73 -5.71 13.96
C ASP A 507 14.82 -6.66 13.45
N TRP A 508 15.80 -6.10 12.75
CA TRP A 508 16.94 -6.80 12.19
C TRP A 508 18.09 -6.87 13.19
N SER A 509 18.65 -8.06 13.40
CA SER A 509 19.89 -8.18 14.16
C SER A 509 21.12 -7.94 13.26
N GLN A 510 22.23 -7.44 13.83
CA GLN A 510 23.48 -7.26 13.07
C GLN A 510 23.97 -8.58 12.44
N GLN A 511 23.81 -9.69 13.16
CA GLN A 511 24.25 -11.01 12.71
C GLN A 511 23.37 -11.57 11.59
N GLU A 512 22.05 -11.34 11.66
CA GLU A 512 21.11 -11.70 10.58
C GLU A 512 21.45 -10.93 9.31
N LEU A 513 21.59 -9.61 9.39
CA LEU A 513 21.93 -8.75 8.25
C LEU A 513 23.27 -9.15 7.59
N SER A 514 24.32 -9.41 8.40
CA SER A 514 25.61 -9.82 7.86
C SER A 514 25.54 -11.19 7.19
N ASN A 515 24.80 -12.13 7.78
CA ASN A 515 24.64 -13.47 7.21
C ASN A 515 23.89 -13.44 5.88
N VAL A 516 22.84 -12.62 5.77
CA VAL A 516 22.10 -12.44 4.51
C VAL A 516 23.02 -11.90 3.43
N LEU A 517 23.81 -10.85 3.71
CA LEU A 517 24.71 -10.25 2.73
C LEU A 517 25.83 -11.21 2.29
N ILE A 518 26.46 -11.91 3.23
CA ILE A 518 27.52 -12.89 2.93
C ILE A 518 26.97 -14.04 2.10
N LYS A 519 25.85 -14.66 2.52
CA LYS A 519 25.21 -15.74 1.77
C LYS A 519 24.75 -15.29 0.40
N TYR A 520 24.20 -14.09 0.27
CA TYR A 520 23.84 -13.56 -1.05
C TYR A 520 25.06 -13.56 -1.99
N CYS A 521 26.22 -13.10 -1.52
CA CYS A 521 27.46 -13.14 -2.29
C CYS A 521 27.95 -14.56 -2.60
N GLU A 522 27.63 -15.57 -1.78
CA GLU A 522 27.95 -16.98 -2.02
C GLU A 522 27.01 -17.65 -3.05
N TYR A 523 25.72 -17.33 -3.01
CA TYR A 523 24.70 -17.94 -3.87
C TYR A 523 24.51 -17.22 -5.21
N SER A 524 24.68 -15.89 -5.23
CA SER A 524 24.50 -15.08 -6.42
C SER A 524 25.76 -15.10 -7.28
N SER A 525 25.58 -15.31 -8.59
CA SER A 525 26.66 -15.14 -9.57
C SER A 525 26.87 -13.68 -9.98
N GLN A 526 26.02 -12.76 -9.48
CA GLN A 526 26.11 -11.35 -9.81
C GLN A 526 27.29 -10.67 -9.08
N PRO A 527 28.21 -10.01 -9.82
CA PRO A 527 29.34 -9.31 -9.20
C PRO A 527 28.88 -8.04 -8.48
N ILE A 528 29.51 -7.71 -7.35
CA ILE A 528 29.23 -6.50 -6.56
C ILE A 528 30.53 -5.69 -6.40
N CYS A 529 30.45 -4.39 -6.61
CA CYS A 529 31.50 -3.42 -6.28
C CYS A 529 31.03 -2.52 -5.13
N LEU A 530 31.79 -2.47 -4.04
CA LEU A 530 31.44 -1.74 -2.81
C LEU A 530 32.24 -0.44 -2.68
N PHE A 531 31.54 0.69 -2.50
CA PHE A 531 32.12 1.98 -2.13
C PHE A 531 31.80 2.31 -0.67
N VAL A 532 32.81 2.29 0.19
CA VAL A 532 32.67 2.61 1.63
C VAL A 532 33.50 3.84 1.96
N ASP A 533 32.83 4.96 2.27
CA ASP A 533 33.47 6.23 2.64
C ASP A 533 33.40 6.47 4.16
N GLY A 534 34.41 7.17 4.69
CA GLY A 534 34.41 7.63 6.08
C GLY A 534 34.62 6.53 7.12
N LEU A 535 35.42 5.50 6.85
CA LEU A 535 35.64 4.42 7.83
C LEU A 535 36.19 4.92 9.19
N ASP A 536 36.92 6.03 9.18
CA ASP A 536 37.40 6.76 10.38
C ASP A 536 36.28 7.50 11.15
N GLU A 537 35.10 7.62 10.54
CA GLU A 537 33.89 8.23 11.11
C GLU A 537 32.90 7.21 11.71
N ALA A 538 33.18 5.91 11.58
CA ALA A 538 32.36 4.87 12.20
C ALA A 538 32.47 4.87 13.74
N LEU A 539 31.47 4.32 14.43
CA LEU A 539 31.43 4.24 15.88
C LEU A 539 32.71 3.57 16.41
N PRO A 540 33.45 4.23 17.33
CA PRO A 540 34.68 3.67 17.88
C PRO A 540 34.45 2.32 18.57
N GLY A 541 35.39 1.39 18.40
CA GLY A 541 35.35 0.08 19.05
C GLY A 541 34.94 -1.06 18.12
N GLN A 542 33.86 -1.78 18.45
CA GLN A 542 33.48 -3.02 17.76
C GLN A 542 32.99 -2.81 16.33
N ASP A 543 32.36 -1.67 16.00
CA ASP A 543 31.77 -1.45 14.67
C ASP A 543 32.82 -1.28 13.56
N VAL A 544 33.92 -0.55 13.82
CA VAL A 544 35.06 -0.45 12.88
C VAL A 544 35.68 -1.83 12.65
N LEU A 545 35.89 -2.60 13.72
CA LEU A 545 36.46 -3.96 13.62
C LEU A 545 35.55 -4.91 12.85
N LYS A 546 34.23 -4.90 13.13
CA LYS A 546 33.24 -5.70 12.41
C LYS A 546 33.14 -5.31 10.94
N THR A 547 33.21 -4.01 10.63
CA THR A 547 33.23 -3.50 9.25
C THR A 547 34.46 -4.03 8.51
N LEU A 548 35.65 -3.92 9.11
CA LEU A 548 36.87 -4.45 8.53
C LEU A 548 36.85 -5.98 8.39
N GLN A 549 36.26 -6.70 9.35
CA GLN A 549 36.08 -8.16 9.27
C GLN A 549 35.13 -8.55 8.13
N LEU A 550 34.02 -7.84 7.96
CA LEU A 550 33.10 -8.04 6.84
C LEU A 550 33.80 -7.79 5.51
N LEU A 551 34.48 -6.65 5.35
CA LEU A 551 35.19 -6.32 4.11
C LEU A 551 36.29 -7.34 3.79
N LYS A 552 37.02 -7.84 4.81
CA LYS A 552 38.00 -8.93 4.66
C LYS A 552 37.37 -10.26 4.29
N SER A 553 36.20 -10.59 4.84
CA SER A 553 35.47 -11.81 4.42
C SER A 553 35.01 -11.74 2.97
N LEU A 554 34.93 -10.53 2.41
CA LEU A 554 34.53 -10.27 1.03
C LEU A 554 35.73 -10.09 0.08
N THR A 555 36.96 -9.89 0.56
CA THR A 555 38.13 -9.46 -0.27
C THR A 555 39.49 -9.90 0.30
N ALA A 556 40.44 -10.28 -0.58
CA ALA A 556 41.86 -10.51 -0.27
C ALA A 556 42.78 -9.78 -1.28
N THR A 557 43.73 -8.94 -0.79
CA THR A 557 44.78 -8.08 -1.43
C THR A 557 44.48 -6.56 -1.54
N ASN A 558 45.53 -5.73 -1.50
CA ASN A 558 45.49 -4.26 -1.26
C ASN A 558 46.22 -3.46 -2.36
N ALA A 559 45.50 -2.57 -3.06
CA ALA A 559 46.06 -1.43 -3.78
C ALA A 559 45.74 -0.11 -3.05
N SER A 560 46.53 0.96 -3.20
CA SER A 560 46.25 2.25 -2.53
C SER A 560 46.68 3.48 -3.33
N VAL A 561 45.91 4.57 -3.27
CA VAL A 561 46.28 5.89 -3.78
C VAL A 561 46.08 6.99 -2.74
N LYS A 562 46.94 8.01 -2.79
CA LYS A 562 46.94 9.17 -1.90
C LYS A 562 46.28 10.38 -2.59
N MET A 563 45.20 10.88 -2.00
CA MET A 563 44.37 11.95 -2.56
C MET A 563 45.11 13.30 -2.70
N HIS A 564 46.05 13.61 -1.80
CA HIS A 564 46.75 14.89 -1.78
C HIS A 564 47.70 15.10 -2.97
N GLU A 565 48.16 14.03 -3.61
CA GLU A 565 48.97 14.11 -4.84
C GLU A 565 48.12 14.45 -6.06
N LEU A 566 46.85 14.04 -6.04
CA LEU A 566 45.91 14.28 -7.12
C LEU A 566 45.35 15.71 -7.06
N THR A 567 44.85 16.19 -5.93
CA THR A 567 44.10 17.49 -5.83
C THR A 567 44.87 18.77 -6.21
N LYS A 568 46.18 18.72 -6.44
CA LYS A 568 47.03 19.89 -6.67
C LYS A 568 46.60 20.76 -7.85
N LEU A 569 46.25 20.15 -8.99
CA LEU A 569 45.80 20.90 -10.19
C LEU A 569 44.42 21.53 -9.99
N ASP A 570 43.51 20.81 -9.33
CA ASP A 570 42.16 21.30 -9.03
C ASP A 570 42.20 22.48 -8.05
N ILE A 571 43.08 22.42 -7.04
CA ILE A 571 43.29 23.51 -6.09
C ILE A 571 43.82 24.76 -6.82
N ALA A 572 44.84 24.60 -7.68
CA ALA A 572 45.37 25.72 -8.46
C ALA A 572 44.30 26.35 -9.35
N LYS A 573 43.46 25.53 -9.98
CA LYS A 573 42.38 26.01 -10.83
C LYS A 573 41.31 26.75 -10.02
N TYR A 574 40.79 26.14 -8.95
CA TYR A 574 39.80 26.75 -8.06
C TYR A 574 40.28 28.10 -7.52
N SER A 575 41.51 28.15 -6.99
CA SER A 575 42.08 29.37 -6.43
C SER A 575 42.21 30.48 -7.48
N HIS A 576 42.59 30.13 -8.71
CA HIS A 576 42.66 31.08 -9.82
C HIS A 576 41.29 31.66 -10.17
N GLU A 577 40.29 30.79 -10.39
CA GLU A 577 38.92 31.18 -10.75
C GLU A 577 38.28 32.05 -9.65
N ALA A 578 38.35 31.60 -8.39
CA ALA A 578 37.78 32.33 -7.25
C ALA A 578 38.39 33.74 -7.09
N MET A 579 39.71 33.88 -7.28
CA MET A 579 40.38 35.19 -7.22
C MET A 579 40.03 36.07 -8.43
N ALA A 580 39.92 35.48 -9.62
CA ALA A 580 39.57 36.21 -10.85
C ALA A 580 38.14 36.75 -10.83
N GLU A 581 37.19 36.01 -10.26
CA GLU A 581 35.78 36.42 -10.18
C GLU A 581 35.49 37.42 -9.06
N SER A 582 36.21 37.34 -7.94
CA SER A 582 35.86 38.06 -6.70
C SER A 582 36.62 39.38 -6.48
N THR A 583 37.54 39.76 -7.39
CA THR A 583 38.34 40.98 -7.26
C THR A 583 37.75 42.11 -8.10
N LEU A 584 37.16 43.11 -7.44
CA LEU A 584 36.46 44.26 -8.06
C LEU A 584 37.39 45.16 -8.89
N LEU A 585 38.71 45.02 -8.72
CA LEU A 585 39.75 45.70 -9.48
C LEU A 585 40.53 44.61 -10.21
N GLN A 586 40.63 44.69 -11.54
CA GLN A 586 41.65 43.89 -12.25
C GLN A 586 42.99 44.13 -11.55
N PRO A 587 43.65 43.09 -11.02
CA PRO A 587 44.80 43.29 -10.16
C PRO A 587 45.99 43.74 -11.03
N ARG A 588 46.11 45.06 -11.24
CA ARG A 588 47.18 45.67 -12.03
C ARG A 588 48.52 45.24 -11.42
N GLY A 589 49.26 44.40 -12.14
CA GLY A 589 50.60 43.94 -11.78
C GLY A 589 50.70 42.67 -10.94
N ARG A 590 49.62 41.92 -10.68
CA ARG A 590 49.71 40.62 -9.97
C ARG A 590 49.42 39.44 -10.89
N ASN A 591 50.27 38.43 -10.81
CA ASN A 591 50.07 37.17 -11.52
C ASN A 591 49.23 36.22 -10.65
N ILE A 592 47.92 36.18 -10.88
CA ILE A 592 46.96 35.31 -10.16
C ILE A 592 47.34 33.83 -10.33
N SER A 593 47.84 33.44 -11.50
CA SER A 593 48.25 32.05 -11.80
C SER A 593 49.43 31.59 -10.95
N ASN A 594 50.40 32.48 -10.67
CA ASN A 594 51.50 32.19 -9.76
C ASN A 594 51.03 32.02 -8.32
N LEU A 595 50.15 32.91 -7.84
CA LEU A 595 49.57 32.79 -6.49
C LEU A 595 48.77 31.51 -6.34
N ALA A 596 47.94 31.17 -7.33
CA ALA A 596 47.15 29.95 -7.31
C ALA A 596 48.02 28.68 -7.32
N SER A 597 49.15 28.71 -8.05
CA SER A 597 50.14 27.62 -8.04
C SER A 597 50.86 27.50 -6.69
N GLU A 598 51.20 28.64 -6.06
CA GLU A 598 51.84 28.68 -4.73
C GLU A 598 50.86 28.18 -3.65
N ILE A 599 49.58 28.54 -3.72
CA ILE A 599 48.52 27.98 -2.84
C ILE A 599 48.41 26.47 -3.00
N ALA A 600 48.38 25.96 -4.24
CA ALA A 600 48.31 24.53 -4.49
C ALA A 600 49.50 23.74 -3.91
N ILE A 601 50.71 24.32 -3.96
CA ILE A 601 51.91 23.74 -3.36
C ILE A 601 51.82 23.76 -1.83
N LEU A 602 51.50 24.91 -1.24
CA LEU A 602 51.48 25.08 0.23
C LEU A 602 50.33 24.34 0.90
N SER A 603 49.22 24.11 0.19
CA SER A 603 48.07 23.39 0.72
C SER A 603 48.33 21.91 1.03
N ASP A 604 49.40 21.32 0.48
CA ASP A 604 49.69 19.87 0.57
C ASP A 604 48.46 19.00 0.28
N GLY A 605 47.67 19.42 -0.73
CA GLY A 605 46.44 18.74 -1.17
C GLY A 605 45.22 18.91 -0.25
N ILE A 606 45.30 19.73 0.81
CA ILE A 606 44.18 20.08 1.69
C ILE A 606 43.32 21.17 1.02
N PHE A 607 42.30 20.74 0.28
CA PHE A 607 41.43 21.64 -0.48
C PHE A 607 40.77 22.73 0.39
N LEU A 608 40.35 22.39 1.61
CA LEU A 608 39.78 23.37 2.54
C LEU A 608 40.78 24.44 2.99
N TRP A 609 42.05 24.06 3.19
CA TRP A 609 43.12 25.01 3.49
C TRP A 609 43.23 26.02 2.35
N ALA A 610 43.27 25.51 1.11
CA ALA A 610 43.35 26.36 -0.07
C ALA A 610 42.14 27.30 -0.20
N VAL A 611 40.92 26.85 0.11
CA VAL A 611 39.72 27.69 0.12
C VAL A 611 39.86 28.85 1.12
N LEU A 612 40.24 28.57 2.36
CA LEU A 612 40.37 29.58 3.42
C LEU A 612 41.48 30.59 3.13
N VAL A 613 42.62 30.10 2.65
CA VAL A 613 43.74 30.94 2.24
C VAL A 613 43.35 31.81 1.04
N THR A 614 42.71 31.23 0.02
CA THR A 614 42.22 31.97 -1.15
C THR A 614 41.27 33.09 -0.73
N GLN A 615 40.30 32.82 0.15
CA GLN A 615 39.38 33.83 0.66
C GLN A 615 40.09 34.93 1.48
N SER A 616 41.10 34.57 2.27
CA SER A 616 41.93 35.53 3.01
C SER A 616 42.73 36.44 2.09
N LEU A 617 43.26 35.90 0.99
CA LEU A 617 43.94 36.68 -0.04
C LEU A 617 42.97 37.57 -0.83
N ILE A 618 41.79 37.07 -1.21
CA ILE A 618 40.74 37.88 -1.87
C ILE A 618 40.37 39.09 -1.00
N ARG A 619 40.12 38.89 0.31
CA ARG A 619 39.85 39.99 1.24
C ARG A 619 40.99 40.99 1.28
N GLY A 620 42.23 40.50 1.31
CA GLY A 620 43.42 41.34 1.25
C GLY A 620 43.52 42.21 0.00
N ILE A 621 43.31 41.58 -1.16
CA ILE A 621 43.33 42.25 -2.45
C ILE A 621 42.23 43.32 -2.50
N ASN A 622 41.02 42.98 -2.07
CA ASN A 622 39.88 43.92 -2.02
C ASN A 622 40.11 45.07 -1.02
N ASN A 623 40.88 44.85 0.05
CA ASN A 623 41.28 45.88 1.02
C ASN A 623 42.54 46.67 0.59
N GLY A 624 43.10 46.39 -0.60
CA GLY A 624 44.21 47.16 -1.18
C GLY A 624 45.62 46.70 -0.81
N ASP A 625 45.82 45.48 -0.28
CA ASP A 625 47.17 44.92 -0.02
C ASP A 625 48.02 45.01 -1.29
N SER A 626 49.32 45.32 -1.20
CA SER A 626 50.26 45.24 -2.33
C SER A 626 50.61 43.79 -2.73
N SER A 627 51.31 43.60 -3.86
CA SER A 627 51.77 42.25 -4.28
C SER A 627 52.70 41.61 -3.24
N GLU A 628 53.59 42.40 -2.62
CA GLU A 628 54.51 41.93 -1.58
C GLU A 628 53.74 41.55 -0.30
N GLN A 629 52.76 42.36 0.11
CA GLN A 629 51.90 42.05 1.26
C GLN A 629 51.05 40.80 1.02
N THR A 630 50.59 40.57 -0.21
CA THR A 630 49.81 39.37 -0.59
C THR A 630 50.68 38.11 -0.50
N SER A 631 51.90 38.13 -1.05
CA SER A 631 52.85 37.02 -0.96
C SER A 631 53.33 36.76 0.47
N THR A 632 53.62 37.81 1.24
CA THR A 632 53.99 37.67 2.66
C THR A 632 52.84 37.09 3.48
N ARG A 633 51.59 37.46 3.17
CA ARG A 633 50.40 36.89 3.82
C ARG A 633 50.23 35.40 3.51
N LEU A 634 50.45 34.98 2.27
CA LEU A 634 50.38 33.57 1.88
C LEU A 634 51.46 32.74 2.59
N ARG A 635 52.70 33.24 2.64
CA ARG A 635 53.83 32.53 3.26
C ARG A 635 53.81 32.51 4.79
N SER A 636 53.09 33.43 5.42
CA SER A 636 52.95 33.49 6.88
C SER A 636 51.77 32.70 7.42
N MET A 637 51.00 32.02 6.57
CA MET A 637 49.90 31.15 7.01
C MET A 637 50.45 29.80 7.47
N PRO A 638 49.95 29.26 8.60
CA PRO A 638 50.31 27.92 9.05
C PRO A 638 49.95 26.87 7.99
N LEU A 639 50.81 25.86 7.81
CA LEU A 639 50.59 24.76 6.87
C LEU A 639 49.59 23.72 7.42
N ASP A 640 49.57 23.53 8.75
CA ASP A 640 48.58 22.68 9.40
C ASP A 640 47.20 23.39 9.45
N LEU A 641 46.13 22.64 9.14
CA LEU A 641 44.78 23.17 9.06
C LEU A 641 44.24 23.64 10.43
N MET A 642 44.62 22.98 11.52
CA MET A 642 44.17 23.33 12.88
C MET A 642 44.93 24.56 13.38
N GLU A 643 46.24 24.64 13.11
CA GLU A 643 47.02 25.86 13.35
C GLU A 643 46.51 27.03 12.52
N LEU A 644 46.10 26.79 11.26
CA LEU A 644 45.47 27.82 10.42
C LEU A 644 44.16 28.31 11.03
N TYR A 645 43.31 27.43 11.59
CA TYR A 645 42.10 27.88 12.29
C TYR A 645 42.41 28.75 13.50
N HIS A 646 43.42 28.35 14.28
CA HIS A 646 43.89 29.13 15.41
C HIS A 646 44.39 30.51 14.97
N ASP A 647 45.21 30.56 13.91
CA ASP A 647 45.75 31.79 13.34
C ASP A 647 44.65 32.70 12.76
N ILE A 648 43.69 32.16 11.98
CA ILE A 648 42.54 32.92 11.44
C ILE A 648 41.74 33.59 12.58
N LEU A 649 41.44 32.85 13.64
CA LEU A 649 40.69 33.35 14.80
C LEU A 649 41.53 34.25 15.72
N SER A 650 42.85 34.14 15.67
CA SER A 650 43.76 35.00 16.43
C SER A 650 44.04 36.31 15.71
N ARG A 651 43.94 36.34 14.37
CA ARG A 651 44.09 37.57 13.56
C ARG A 651 42.83 38.43 13.56
N SER A 652 41.65 37.85 13.74
CA SER A 652 40.40 38.61 13.98
C SER A 652 40.33 39.22 15.39
N ALA A 653 41.40 39.13 16.19
CA ALA A 653 41.47 39.56 17.57
C ALA A 653 41.38 41.08 17.90
N PRO A 654 41.66 42.05 17.00
CA PRO A 654 41.68 43.47 17.39
C PRO A 654 40.35 43.99 17.98
N ASP A 655 39.21 43.49 17.47
CA ASP A 655 37.86 43.88 17.91
C ASP A 655 37.19 42.81 18.80
N ARG A 656 37.92 41.75 19.17
CA ARG A 656 37.36 40.59 19.88
C ARG A 656 36.79 40.98 21.23
N SER A 657 37.41 41.91 21.95
CA SER A 657 36.92 42.37 23.25
C SER A 657 35.51 42.99 23.17
N LEU A 658 35.14 43.59 22.02
CA LEU A 658 33.83 44.18 21.79
C LEU A 658 32.74 43.12 21.56
N TYR A 659 33.08 42.03 20.86
CA TYR A 659 32.12 40.98 20.47
C TYR A 659 32.28 39.66 21.23
N GLN A 660 33.24 39.57 22.16
CA GLN A 660 33.62 38.32 22.85
C GLN A 660 32.40 37.66 23.49
N ARG A 661 31.58 38.47 24.17
CA ARG A 661 30.36 38.01 24.84
C ARG A 661 29.39 37.36 23.85
N ASP A 662 29.14 38.01 22.72
CA ASP A 662 28.19 37.57 21.71
C ASP A 662 28.70 36.28 21.02
N ILE A 663 29.98 36.24 20.68
CA ILE A 663 30.66 35.07 20.13
C ILE A 663 30.58 33.87 21.09
N SER A 664 30.86 34.09 22.39
CA SER A 664 30.74 33.07 23.42
C SER A 664 29.32 32.53 23.52
N LEU A 665 28.30 33.38 23.44
CA LEU A 665 26.89 32.97 23.50
C LEU A 665 26.50 32.13 22.27
N VAL A 666 26.88 32.58 21.07
CA VAL A 666 26.61 31.89 19.81
C VAL A 666 27.25 30.49 19.81
N LEU A 667 28.52 30.36 20.22
CA LEU A 667 29.21 29.07 20.23
C LEU A 667 28.77 28.13 21.35
N ASN A 668 28.43 28.65 22.53
CA ASN A 668 27.80 27.84 23.58
C ASN A 668 26.46 27.27 23.11
N LEU A 669 25.67 28.05 22.38
CA LEU A 669 24.40 27.60 21.82
C LEU A 669 24.61 26.59 20.68
N LEU A 670 25.58 26.83 19.79
CA LEU A 670 25.96 25.87 18.75
C LEU A 670 26.45 24.56 19.38
N ASN A 671 27.27 24.61 20.43
CA ASN A 671 27.72 23.43 21.18
C ASN A 671 26.53 22.68 21.80
N LEU A 672 25.62 23.39 22.47
CA LEU A 672 24.42 22.83 23.08
C LEU A 672 23.47 22.21 22.05
N ALA A 673 23.30 22.86 20.89
CA ALA A 673 22.57 22.33 19.76
C ALA A 673 23.28 21.10 19.16
N SER A 674 24.61 21.09 19.20
CA SER A 674 25.45 20.09 18.52
C SER A 674 25.62 18.74 19.19
N ARG A 675 25.14 18.60 20.42
CA ARG A 675 25.19 17.35 21.19
C ARG A 675 23.84 16.60 21.18
N SER A 676 22.97 16.91 20.22
CA SER A 676 21.63 16.36 20.08
C SER A 676 21.58 15.20 19.10
N MET A 677 20.94 14.08 19.47
CA MET A 677 20.79 12.87 18.64
C MET A 677 19.94 13.00 17.36
N TRP A 678 19.38 14.18 17.08
CA TRP A 678 18.46 14.43 15.96
C TRP A 678 18.94 15.67 15.22
N TYR A 679 19.74 15.49 14.18
CA TYR A 679 20.49 16.59 13.60
C TYR A 679 19.90 17.22 12.34
N ASP A 680 18.90 16.64 11.66
CA ASP A 680 18.66 17.11 10.28
C ASP A 680 17.29 17.73 9.93
N ARG A 681 16.44 18.12 10.88
CA ARG A 681 15.26 18.97 10.54
C ARG A 681 14.99 20.19 11.41
N GLU A 682 15.73 20.39 12.50
CA GLU A 682 15.42 21.44 13.49
C GLU A 682 16.65 22.26 13.90
N TRP A 683 17.50 22.58 12.94
CA TRP A 683 18.38 23.73 13.10
C TRP A 683 17.56 24.98 12.78
N HIS A 684 17.50 25.91 13.73
CA HIS A 684 16.73 27.15 13.59
C HIS A 684 17.54 28.38 14.03
N LEU A 685 18.87 28.29 14.06
CA LEU A 685 19.71 29.44 14.41
C LEU A 685 19.81 30.39 13.22
N THR A 686 18.84 31.27 13.13
CA THR A 686 18.81 32.39 12.18
C THR A 686 19.57 33.58 12.76
N PRO A 687 20.07 34.50 11.92
CA PRO A 687 20.62 35.78 12.37
C PRO A 687 19.67 36.54 13.31
N PHE A 688 18.36 36.45 13.09
CA PHE A 688 17.34 37.03 13.98
C PHE A 688 17.36 36.39 15.38
N ILE A 689 17.33 35.06 15.47
CA ILE A 689 17.38 34.36 16.76
C ILE A 689 18.67 34.69 17.53
N LEU A 690 19.82 34.73 16.84
CA LEU A 690 21.08 35.12 17.48
C LEU A 690 21.07 36.57 17.97
N THR A 691 20.50 37.49 17.19
CA THR A 691 20.34 38.91 17.57
C THR A 691 19.49 39.07 18.83
N MET A 692 18.43 38.29 18.97
CA MET A 692 17.59 38.30 20.17
C MET A 692 18.38 37.75 21.38
N ILE A 693 19.10 36.64 21.24
CA ILE A 693 19.81 35.99 22.35
C ILE A 693 20.96 36.84 22.90
N THR A 694 21.70 37.52 22.03
CA THR A 694 22.81 38.39 22.45
C THR A 694 22.34 39.72 23.03
N ASN A 695 21.08 40.12 22.81
CA ASN A 695 20.53 41.38 23.27
C ASN A 695 19.43 41.18 24.34
N PRO A 696 19.79 41.07 25.63
CA PRO A 696 18.82 40.80 26.69
C PRO A 696 17.76 41.90 26.84
N ASP A 697 18.13 43.17 26.64
CA ASP A 697 17.19 44.29 26.67
C ASP A 697 16.11 44.18 25.58
N LEU A 698 16.50 43.64 24.41
CA LEU A 698 15.57 43.40 23.31
C LEU A 698 14.60 42.26 23.65
N LEU A 699 15.07 41.18 24.29
CA LEU A 699 14.21 40.10 24.79
C LEU A 699 13.24 40.62 25.84
N GLU A 700 13.70 41.42 26.80
CA GLU A 700 12.85 41.96 27.86
C GLU A 700 11.75 42.87 27.26
N ARG A 701 12.13 43.81 26.38
CA ARG A 701 11.18 44.74 25.78
C ARG A 701 10.20 44.04 24.82
N TYR A 702 10.73 43.22 23.91
CA TYR A 702 9.94 42.63 22.83
C TYR A 702 9.21 41.34 23.24
N VAL A 703 9.63 40.63 24.28
CA VAL A 703 8.97 39.40 24.72
C VAL A 703 8.26 39.60 26.05
N ASP A 704 9.00 39.99 27.09
CA ASP A 704 8.43 40.06 28.45
C ASP A 704 7.41 41.21 28.60
N ARG A 705 7.79 42.42 28.18
CA ARG A 705 6.94 43.63 28.28
C ARG A 705 5.91 43.73 27.16
N GLY A 706 6.20 43.18 25.98
CA GLY A 706 5.30 43.23 24.82
C GLY A 706 5.38 44.54 24.03
N ASP A 707 6.46 45.33 24.18
CA ASP A 707 6.65 46.59 23.45
C ASP A 707 6.58 46.36 21.94
N ALA A 708 5.98 47.27 21.19
CA ALA A 708 6.04 47.27 19.73
C ALA A 708 7.41 47.79 19.26
N ILE A 709 8.07 47.04 18.38
CA ILE A 709 9.35 47.44 17.76
C ILE A 709 9.19 47.38 16.25
N GLN A 710 9.53 48.48 15.57
CA GLN A 710 9.51 48.52 14.11
C GLN A 710 10.49 47.51 13.53
N GLU A 711 10.05 46.74 12.53
CA GLU A 711 10.87 45.73 11.86
C GLU A 711 12.16 46.31 11.28
N SER A 712 12.17 47.53 10.76
CA SER A 712 13.39 48.19 10.26
C SER A 712 14.49 48.33 11.32
N LYS A 713 14.13 48.49 12.60
CA LYS A 713 15.10 48.51 13.71
C LYS A 713 15.61 47.12 14.05
N LEU A 714 14.77 46.09 13.88
CA LEU A 714 15.17 44.69 14.04
C LEU A 714 16.11 44.28 12.90
N ASP A 715 15.76 44.61 11.66
CA ASP A 715 16.58 44.38 10.46
C ASP A 715 17.97 45.00 10.61
N GLN A 716 18.06 46.25 11.07
CA GLN A 716 19.35 46.89 11.34
C GLN A 716 20.20 46.13 12.38
N LYS A 717 19.58 45.64 13.47
CA LYS A 717 20.27 44.84 14.48
C LYS A 717 20.68 43.46 13.96
N VAL A 718 19.84 42.84 13.12
CA VAL A 718 20.14 41.58 12.46
C VAL A 718 21.31 41.74 11.49
N LYS A 719 21.35 42.84 10.73
CA LYS A 719 22.49 43.17 9.86
C LYS A 719 23.80 43.28 10.67
N ILE A 720 23.78 44.00 11.79
CA ILE A 720 24.94 44.09 12.70
C ILE A 720 25.38 42.68 13.16
N MET A 721 24.44 41.79 13.51
CA MET A 721 24.77 40.43 13.90
C MET A 721 25.42 39.63 12.75
N LYS A 722 24.92 39.77 11.51
CA LYS A 722 25.53 39.14 10.33
C LYS A 722 26.98 39.62 10.14
N ASP A 723 27.19 40.93 10.20
CA ASP A 723 28.51 41.55 10.08
C ASP A 723 29.46 41.07 11.19
N THR A 724 28.96 40.96 12.43
CA THR A 724 29.70 40.41 13.58
C THR A 724 30.09 38.95 13.35
N LEU A 725 29.20 38.11 12.84
CA LEU A 725 29.51 36.70 12.56
C LEU A 725 30.57 36.57 11.46
N GLU A 726 30.48 37.37 10.41
CA GLU A 726 31.46 37.36 9.32
C GLU A 726 32.84 37.83 9.80
N ALA A 727 32.89 38.92 10.57
CA ALA A 727 34.13 39.46 11.13
C ALA A 727 34.78 38.52 12.17
N ALA A 728 33.98 37.95 13.08
CA ALA A 728 34.47 37.13 14.18
C ALA A 728 34.97 35.75 13.74
N PHE A 729 34.28 35.12 12.79
CA PHE A 729 34.55 33.75 12.37
C PHE A 729 35.32 33.66 11.05
N ALA A 730 35.45 34.77 10.31
CA ALA A 730 36.31 34.91 9.14
C ALA A 730 36.18 33.79 8.08
N GLY A 731 34.96 33.23 7.93
CA GLY A 731 34.66 32.14 6.99
C GLY A 731 34.54 30.74 7.64
N LEU A 732 34.75 30.60 8.95
CA LEU A 732 34.52 29.34 9.69
C LEU A 732 33.04 29.06 9.95
N LEU A 733 32.22 30.12 10.01
CA LEU A 733 30.76 30.07 9.96
C LEU A 733 30.29 30.83 8.72
N HIS A 734 29.21 30.36 8.10
CA HIS A 734 28.57 31.02 6.95
C HIS A 734 27.05 30.98 7.08
N LEU A 735 26.39 31.85 6.30
CA LEU A 735 24.93 31.87 6.17
C LEU A 735 24.52 31.04 4.96
N LYS A 736 23.86 29.90 5.18
CA LYS A 736 23.32 29.03 4.12
C LYS A 736 21.86 29.39 3.86
N ARG A 737 21.50 29.65 2.59
CA ARG A 737 20.10 29.81 2.17
C ARG A 737 19.45 28.44 2.02
N LYS A 738 18.41 28.17 2.81
CA LYS A 738 17.65 26.91 2.77
C LYS A 738 16.26 27.17 2.18
N SER A 739 15.89 26.39 1.16
CA SER A 739 14.52 26.37 0.63
C SER A 739 13.57 25.83 1.69
N ILE A 740 12.51 26.57 1.97
CA ILE A 740 11.46 26.14 2.88
C ILE A 740 10.51 25.23 2.07
N GLY A 741 10.50 23.93 2.37
CA GLY A 741 9.65 22.97 1.64
C GLY A 741 8.14 23.14 1.93
N THR A 742 7.31 22.81 0.94
CA THR A 742 5.85 22.98 0.94
C THR A 742 5.08 22.10 1.94
N ASP A 743 5.72 21.09 2.53
CA ASP A 743 5.01 20.11 3.37
C ASP A 743 4.67 20.61 4.78
N PHE A 744 5.33 21.68 5.26
CA PHE A 744 5.23 22.07 6.68
C PHE A 744 5.08 23.57 6.97
N PHE A 745 5.26 24.44 5.97
CA PHE A 745 5.20 25.89 6.13
C PHE A 745 4.27 26.50 5.08
N ALA A 746 3.60 27.60 5.43
CA ALA A 746 2.65 28.30 4.54
C ALA A 746 3.34 29.32 3.61
N ARG A 747 4.64 29.12 3.26
CA ARG A 747 5.39 30.07 2.44
C ARG A 747 6.41 29.38 1.54
N ASP A 748 6.38 29.72 0.25
CA ASP A 748 7.49 29.52 -0.67
C ASP A 748 8.53 30.62 -0.39
N GLY A 749 9.75 30.25 0.01
CA GLY A 749 10.79 31.21 0.35
C GLY A 749 12.12 30.57 0.78
N PHE A 750 13.15 31.40 0.92
CA PHE A 750 14.47 31.01 1.40
C PHE A 750 14.73 31.67 2.75
N ILE A 751 15.36 30.95 3.69
CA ILE A 751 15.87 31.55 4.92
C ILE A 751 17.38 31.32 5.10
N GLU A 752 18.03 32.31 5.69
CA GLU A 752 19.45 32.26 6.05
C GLU A 752 19.64 31.63 7.42
N GLN A 753 20.48 30.60 7.47
CA GLN A 753 20.82 29.85 8.67
C GLN A 753 22.33 29.83 8.88
N VAL A 754 22.77 29.94 10.13
CA VAL A 754 24.18 29.83 10.49
C VAL A 754 24.62 28.35 10.44
N SER A 755 25.66 28.06 9.67
CA SER A 755 26.27 26.74 9.55
C SER A 755 27.80 26.82 9.55
N PHE A 756 28.46 25.75 10.02
CA PHE A 756 29.91 25.61 9.92
C PHE A 756 30.31 25.45 8.45
N SER A 757 31.37 26.14 8.01
CA SER A 757 31.91 25.99 6.65
C SER A 757 32.45 24.60 6.35
N HIS A 758 32.91 23.89 7.37
CA HIS A 758 33.31 22.50 7.26
C HIS A 758 33.27 21.77 8.61
N ARG A 759 33.19 20.43 8.57
CA ARG A 759 33.24 19.57 9.78
C ARG A 759 34.49 19.84 10.63
N SER A 760 35.66 19.92 10.04
CA SER A 760 36.91 20.18 10.79
C SER A 760 36.90 21.51 11.53
N ALA A 761 36.23 22.54 11.00
CA ALA A 761 36.04 23.81 11.71
C ALA A 761 35.11 23.65 12.91
N ARG A 762 34.06 22.83 12.80
CA ARG A 762 33.20 22.44 13.93
C ARG A 762 33.99 21.68 15.01
N ASP A 763 34.68 20.60 14.61
CA ASP A 763 35.45 19.74 15.51
C ASP A 763 36.52 20.58 16.25
N PHE A 764 37.21 21.48 15.53
CA PHE A 764 38.12 22.44 16.16
C PHE A 764 37.41 23.34 17.18
N LEU A 765 36.39 24.10 16.74
CA LEU A 765 35.74 25.11 17.59
C LEU A 765 35.01 24.52 18.81
N LEU A 766 34.40 23.34 18.67
CA LEU A 766 33.53 22.77 19.70
C LEU A 766 34.21 21.66 20.52
N ASP A 767 35.10 20.87 19.91
CA ASP A 767 35.62 19.63 20.52
C ASP A 767 37.07 19.74 21.04
N THR A 768 37.89 20.64 20.49
CA THR A 768 39.28 20.86 20.98
C THR A 768 39.34 21.82 22.18
N VAL A 769 40.36 21.67 23.03
CA VAL A 769 40.58 22.57 24.18
C VAL A 769 41.00 23.96 23.69
N GLU A 770 41.84 23.98 22.67
CA GLU A 770 42.39 25.16 22.02
C GLU A 770 41.26 25.97 21.37
N GLY A 771 40.44 25.32 20.55
CA GLY A 771 39.28 25.94 19.90
C GLY A 771 38.26 26.47 20.89
N ARG A 772 37.95 25.73 21.96
CA ARG A 772 37.10 26.23 23.06
C ARG A 772 37.72 27.38 23.83
N GLY A 773 39.03 27.32 24.09
CA GLY A 773 39.78 28.36 24.80
C GLY A 773 39.74 29.71 24.10
N LEU A 774 39.58 29.73 22.77
CA LEU A 774 39.45 30.96 21.98
C LEU A 774 38.14 31.74 22.22
N TRP A 775 37.09 31.10 22.77
CA TRP A 775 35.78 31.72 22.95
C TRP A 775 35.11 31.48 24.31
N GLN A 776 35.67 30.67 25.21
CA GLN A 776 35.13 30.43 26.55
C GLN A 776 35.45 31.43 27.70
N PRO A 777 35.93 32.69 27.52
CA PRO A 777 36.11 33.61 28.66
C PRO A 777 34.81 33.95 29.42
N TYR A 778 33.65 33.87 28.76
CA TYR A 778 32.35 34.19 29.34
C TYR A 778 31.56 32.91 29.64
N VAL A 779 31.44 32.58 30.93
CA VAL A 779 30.65 31.45 31.42
C VAL A 779 29.22 31.91 31.66
N ILE A 780 28.29 31.52 30.78
CA ILE A 780 26.86 31.67 31.01
C ILE A 780 26.31 30.37 31.62
N PRO A 781 25.51 30.41 32.69
CA PRO A 781 24.79 29.25 33.16
C PRO A 781 23.92 28.68 32.03
N GLN A 782 23.94 27.36 31.85
CA GLN A 782 23.14 26.70 30.82
C GLN A 782 21.65 27.07 30.91
N GLU A 783 21.14 27.27 32.13
CA GLU A 783 19.77 27.69 32.41
C GLU A 783 19.42 29.07 31.83
N GLU A 784 20.34 30.03 31.95
CA GLU A 784 20.17 31.37 31.40
C GLU A 784 20.20 31.35 29.86
N LEU A 785 21.12 30.57 29.29
CA LEU A 785 21.22 30.40 27.83
C LEU A 785 19.96 29.78 27.24
N LEU A 786 19.42 28.74 27.88
CA LEU A 786 18.15 28.10 27.51
C LEU A 786 16.98 29.07 27.59
N THR A 787 16.91 29.87 28.66
CA THR A 787 15.86 30.87 28.85
C THR A 787 15.88 31.90 27.71
N ARG A 788 17.06 32.45 27.38
CA ARG A 788 17.22 33.38 26.27
C ARG A 788 16.84 32.75 24.93
N TYR A 789 17.24 31.50 24.70
CA TYR A 789 16.89 30.75 23.50
C TYR A 789 15.36 30.59 23.36
N PHE A 790 14.65 30.13 24.39
CA PHE A 790 13.19 29.98 24.31
C PHE A 790 12.47 31.32 24.10
N LYS A 791 12.92 32.40 24.76
CA LYS A 791 12.39 33.74 24.50
C LYS A 791 12.62 34.20 23.06
N SER A 792 13.75 33.86 22.45
CA SER A 792 14.01 34.18 21.03
C SER A 792 13.08 33.44 20.06
N LEU A 793 12.64 32.22 20.39
CA LEU A 793 11.62 31.50 19.61
C LEU A 793 10.25 32.16 19.71
N ILE A 794 9.89 32.66 20.91
CA ILE A 794 8.66 33.45 21.10
C ILE A 794 8.74 34.75 20.29
N ALA A 795 9.90 35.40 20.25
CA ALA A 795 10.11 36.60 19.44
C ALA A 795 9.96 36.32 17.93
N ASP A 796 10.43 35.18 17.42
CA ASP A 796 10.26 34.79 16.02
C ASP A 796 8.78 34.55 15.69
N SER A 797 8.07 33.84 16.57
CA SER A 797 6.62 33.62 16.48
C SER A 797 5.81 34.91 16.58
N ARG A 798 6.32 35.88 17.33
CA ARG A 798 5.74 37.23 17.38
C ARG A 798 5.94 37.98 16.07
N LEU A 799 7.16 37.97 15.53
CA LEU A 799 7.48 38.69 14.30
C LEU A 799 6.62 38.23 13.11
N ILE A 800 6.42 36.92 12.95
CA ILE A 800 5.57 36.40 11.87
C ILE A 800 4.08 36.73 12.05
N SER A 801 3.63 36.91 13.29
CA SER A 801 2.25 37.32 13.60
C SER A 801 2.03 38.80 13.33
N GLU A 802 3.05 39.64 13.57
CA GLU A 802 3.02 41.08 13.29
C GLU A 802 3.24 41.39 11.80
N ASN A 803 4.12 40.65 11.12
CA ASN A 803 4.33 40.71 9.69
C ASN A 803 4.54 39.30 9.10
N SER A 804 3.51 38.76 8.45
CA SER A 804 3.54 37.43 7.82
C SER A 804 4.51 37.30 6.64
N GLU A 805 4.98 38.42 6.09
CA GLU A 805 5.90 38.46 4.95
C GLU A 805 7.35 38.74 5.35
N SER A 806 7.64 38.92 6.65
CA SER A 806 9.00 39.21 7.13
C SER A 806 10.01 38.16 6.67
N GLU A 807 11.12 38.59 6.08
CA GLU A 807 12.21 37.72 5.65
C GLU A 807 13.19 37.39 6.80
N LEU A 808 13.02 38.03 7.96
CA LEU A 808 13.87 37.83 9.14
C LEU A 808 13.46 36.60 9.96
N SER A 809 12.18 36.22 9.90
CA SER A 809 11.61 35.15 10.72
C SER A 809 11.72 33.77 10.04
N PHE A 810 11.99 32.74 10.85
CA PHE A 810 11.90 31.34 10.44
C PHE A 810 10.46 30.86 10.22
N GLY A 811 9.47 31.65 10.64
CA GLY A 811 8.06 31.31 10.52
C GLY A 811 7.60 30.34 11.60
N PHE A 812 8.21 30.39 12.79
CA PHE A 812 7.74 29.61 13.92
C PHE A 812 6.34 30.03 14.31
N ASN A 813 5.32 29.22 14.06
CA ASN A 813 4.03 29.44 14.70
C ASN A 813 4.01 28.84 16.11
N ILE A 814 2.94 29.12 16.86
CA ILE A 814 2.76 28.64 18.22
C ILE A 814 2.92 27.11 18.35
N ARG A 815 2.45 26.35 17.35
CA ARG A 815 2.55 24.89 17.29
C ARG A 815 4.00 24.43 17.27
N TRP A 816 4.82 25.02 16.41
CA TRP A 816 6.24 24.67 16.30
C TRP A 816 7.05 25.09 17.52
N MET A 817 6.77 26.27 18.09
CA MET A 817 7.42 26.72 19.32
C MET A 817 7.19 25.72 20.47
N LEU A 818 5.95 25.26 20.65
CA LEU A 818 5.58 24.28 21.67
C LEU A 818 6.25 22.92 21.42
N LEU A 819 6.31 22.48 20.16
CA LEU A 819 6.99 21.24 19.78
C LEU A 819 8.48 21.28 20.18
N VAL A 820 9.18 22.37 19.89
CA VAL A 820 10.60 22.53 20.24
C VAL A 820 10.77 22.55 21.77
N LEU A 821 9.94 23.31 22.49
CA LEU A 821 10.00 23.42 23.96
C LEU A 821 9.85 22.05 24.65
N PHE A 822 8.83 21.26 24.29
CA PHE A 822 8.59 19.95 24.90
C PHE A 822 9.63 18.89 24.51
N ARG A 823 10.18 18.96 23.29
CA ARG A 823 11.27 18.05 22.88
C ARG A 823 12.52 18.22 23.73
N TRP A 824 12.89 19.46 24.04
CA TRP A 824 14.03 19.75 24.92
C TRP A 824 13.82 19.18 26.33
N GLY A 825 12.59 19.17 26.83
CA GLY A 825 12.24 18.56 28.13
C GLY A 825 12.34 17.04 28.18
N LYS A 826 12.19 16.35 27.05
CA LYS A 826 12.24 14.87 27.01
C LYS A 826 13.66 14.31 26.95
N GLN A 827 14.58 15.02 26.29
CA GLN A 827 15.87 14.42 25.86
C GLN A 827 17.14 15.01 26.51
N ARG A 828 17.09 16.18 27.16
CA ARG A 828 18.32 16.95 27.43
C ARG A 828 18.55 17.42 28.88
N ASN A 829 17.93 16.81 29.89
CA ASN A 829 18.05 17.28 31.28
C ASN A 829 17.75 18.79 31.42
N CYS A 830 16.92 19.37 30.54
CA CYS A 830 16.47 20.75 30.70
C CYS A 830 15.67 20.83 32.02
N PRO A 831 16.04 21.71 32.98
CA PRO A 831 15.32 21.83 34.23
C PRO A 831 13.83 22.09 33.98
N ARG A 832 12.96 21.34 34.66
CA ARG A 832 11.50 21.47 34.50
C ARG A 832 11.01 22.90 34.77
N GLY A 833 11.67 23.62 35.68
CA GLY A 833 11.36 25.02 35.98
C GLY A 833 11.49 25.96 34.77
N ILE A 834 12.46 25.74 33.89
CA ILE A 834 12.67 26.58 32.69
C ILE A 834 11.59 26.31 31.65
N ILE A 835 11.17 25.06 31.51
CA ILE A 835 10.09 24.68 30.61
C ILE A 835 8.79 25.31 31.08
N GLY A 836 8.49 25.20 32.38
CA GLY A 836 7.30 25.81 32.99
C GLY A 836 7.29 27.33 32.81
N SER A 837 8.38 28.03 33.11
CA SER A 837 8.45 29.49 32.97
C SER A 837 8.37 29.96 31.51
N SER A 838 9.00 29.24 30.57
CA SER A 838 8.93 29.54 29.14
C SER A 838 7.53 29.28 28.57
N LEU A 839 6.88 28.22 29.03
CA LEU A 839 5.51 27.87 28.65
C LEU A 839 4.51 28.93 29.15
N GLU A 840 4.69 29.41 30.37
CA GLU A 840 3.87 30.49 30.95
C GLU A 840 4.07 31.81 30.21
N LEU A 841 5.31 32.18 29.88
CA LEU A 841 5.59 33.37 29.07
C LEU A 841 4.98 33.26 27.66
N ALA A 842 5.04 32.08 27.05
CA ALA A 842 4.39 31.82 25.77
C ALA A 842 2.85 31.96 25.89
N ARG A 843 2.25 31.50 26.99
CA ARG A 843 0.82 31.66 27.26
C ARG A 843 0.44 33.14 27.33
N VAL A 844 1.17 33.94 28.10
CA VAL A 844 0.95 35.39 28.21
C VAL A 844 1.07 36.07 26.85
N CYS A 845 2.09 35.76 26.06
CA CYS A 845 2.27 36.33 24.72
C CYS A 845 1.15 35.92 23.76
N PHE A 846 0.66 34.68 23.84
CA PHE A 846 -0.48 34.21 23.05
C PHE A 846 -1.76 34.97 23.40
N HIS A 847 -2.03 35.16 24.71
CA HIS A 847 -3.19 35.94 25.18
C HIS A 847 -3.16 37.40 24.74
N ARG A 848 -1.97 38.02 24.67
CA ARG A 848 -1.79 39.38 24.14
C ARG A 848 -1.99 39.47 22.62
N GLY A 849 -2.24 38.36 21.93
CA GLY A 849 -2.41 38.30 20.47
C GLY A 849 -1.11 38.42 19.70
N HIS A 850 0.04 38.32 20.38
CA HIS A 850 1.36 38.39 19.77
C HIS A 850 1.72 37.13 18.99
N MET A 851 1.07 35.99 19.24
CA MET A 851 1.33 34.74 18.50
C MET A 851 0.03 34.22 17.88
N ARG A 852 0.10 33.68 16.65
CA ARG A 852 -1.05 33.19 15.89
C ARG A 852 -0.72 31.89 15.15
N GLU A 853 -1.75 31.11 14.82
CA GLU A 853 -1.62 29.97 13.91
C GLU A 853 -1.71 30.45 12.45
N THR A 854 -0.74 30.07 11.61
CA THR A 854 -0.53 30.61 10.26
C THR A 854 -1.33 29.92 9.14
N ARG A 855 -2.43 29.22 9.43
CA ARG A 855 -3.35 28.70 8.39
C ARG A 855 -4.78 29.16 8.61
N LYS A 856 -5.44 29.51 7.50
CA LYS A 856 -6.84 29.16 7.24
C LYS A 856 -6.96 27.63 7.27
N SER A 857 -6.82 27.01 8.45
CA SER A 857 -7.13 25.60 8.60
C SER A 857 -8.63 25.46 8.41
N SER A 858 -9.03 24.46 7.64
CA SER A 858 -10.43 24.06 7.40
C SER A 858 -11.17 23.63 8.69
N LEU A 859 -10.50 23.68 9.84
CA LEU A 859 -11.05 23.50 11.17
C LEU A 859 -11.79 24.78 11.59
N LYS A 860 -13.10 24.81 11.30
CA LYS A 860 -14.10 25.81 11.76
C LYS A 860 -14.23 25.93 13.30
N TRP A 861 -13.26 25.52 14.09
CA TRP A 861 -13.36 25.54 15.56
C TRP A 861 -12.72 26.82 16.10
N LYS A 862 -13.51 27.91 16.09
CA LYS A 862 -13.16 29.11 16.87
C LYS A 862 -13.44 28.83 18.34
N LEU A 863 -12.50 28.20 19.04
CA LEU A 863 -12.43 28.27 20.50
C LEU A 863 -12.56 29.74 20.91
N ARG A 864 -13.52 30.09 21.77
CA ARG A 864 -13.88 31.50 22.01
C ARG A 864 -12.86 32.24 22.88
N HIS A 865 -12.08 31.53 23.69
CA HIS A 865 -11.08 32.11 24.58
C HIS A 865 -9.66 31.69 24.17
N ALA A 866 -8.74 32.66 24.15
CA ALA A 866 -7.34 32.42 23.78
C ALA A 866 -6.62 31.45 24.75
N GLY A 867 -7.09 31.32 26.00
CA GLY A 867 -6.53 30.37 26.97
C GLY A 867 -6.78 28.94 26.59
N ASP A 868 -8.02 28.63 26.22
CA ASP A 868 -8.44 27.29 25.80
C ASP A 868 -7.69 26.85 24.54
N GLN A 869 -7.47 27.77 23.60
CA GLN A 869 -6.67 27.53 22.39
C GLN A 869 -5.22 27.18 22.72
N PHE A 870 -4.58 27.97 23.57
CA PHE A 870 -3.19 27.72 23.97
C PHE A 870 -3.03 26.39 24.68
N LEU A 871 -3.94 26.08 25.61
CA LEU A 871 -3.90 24.83 26.37
C LEU A 871 -4.14 23.61 25.47
N HIS A 872 -5.05 23.70 24.50
CA HIS A 872 -5.25 22.67 23.49
C HIS A 872 -3.97 22.41 22.67
N TYR A 873 -3.29 23.47 22.21
CA TYR A 873 -2.02 23.32 21.51
C TYR A 873 -0.95 22.72 22.43
N ALA A 874 -0.80 23.20 23.67
CA ALA A 874 0.17 22.68 24.62
C ALA A 874 -0.04 21.18 24.91
N ALA A 875 -1.31 20.77 25.09
CA ALA A 875 -1.70 19.38 25.31
C ALA A 875 -1.41 18.46 24.11
N SER A 876 -1.47 18.99 22.90
CA SER A 876 -1.21 18.23 21.67
C SER A 876 0.27 17.87 21.49
N TYR A 877 1.19 18.59 22.15
CA TYR A 877 2.64 18.39 21.99
C TYR A 877 3.36 17.95 23.28
N GLY A 878 2.90 18.39 24.45
CA GLY A 878 3.51 18.10 25.75
C GLY A 878 3.00 16.84 26.45
N ARG A 879 3.69 16.39 27.51
CA ARG A 879 3.14 15.40 28.45
C ARG A 879 2.29 16.10 29.50
N VAL A 880 1.32 15.39 30.07
CA VAL A 880 0.50 15.91 31.18
C VAL A 880 1.34 16.42 32.35
N SER A 881 2.48 15.77 32.65
CA SER A 881 3.42 16.24 33.68
C SER A 881 4.09 17.58 33.38
N ASP A 882 4.29 17.90 32.10
CA ASP A 882 5.03 19.10 31.66
C ASP A 882 4.10 20.31 31.52
N ILE A 883 2.80 20.07 31.26
CA ILE A 883 1.75 21.10 31.24
C ILE A 883 1.06 21.25 32.60
N ARG A 884 1.45 20.50 33.62
CA ARG A 884 0.80 20.48 34.94
C ARG A 884 0.70 21.87 35.58
N CYS A 885 1.71 22.72 35.42
CA CYS A 885 1.66 24.09 35.91
C CYS A 885 0.56 24.93 35.23
N LEU A 886 0.21 24.64 33.97
CA LEU A 886 -0.93 25.25 33.28
C LEU A 886 -2.26 24.62 33.72
N LEU A 887 -2.22 23.36 34.17
CA LEU A 887 -3.39 22.62 34.63
C LEU A 887 -3.77 22.98 36.07
N ASP A 888 -2.82 23.34 36.92
CA ASP A 888 -3.09 23.78 38.29
C ASP A 888 -3.77 25.17 38.29
N ASP A 889 -3.46 26.03 37.31
CA ASP A 889 -4.18 27.29 37.04
C ASP A 889 -5.58 27.08 36.43
N LEU A 890 -5.97 25.85 36.03
CA LEU A 890 -7.34 25.56 35.60
C LEU A 890 -8.36 25.79 36.72
N GLU A 891 -7.95 25.79 37.99
CA GLU A 891 -8.82 26.18 39.11
C GLU A 891 -9.29 27.65 39.00
N THR A 892 -8.55 28.50 38.28
CA THR A 892 -8.94 29.89 37.98
C THR A 892 -9.74 30.05 36.69
N THR A 893 -9.79 28.99 35.87
CA THR A 893 -10.55 28.97 34.62
C THR A 893 -12.01 28.65 34.97
N THR A 894 -12.96 29.40 34.40
CA THR A 894 -14.39 29.14 34.63
C THR A 894 -14.72 27.68 34.28
N PRO A 895 -15.55 26.96 35.06
CA PRO A 895 -15.96 25.58 34.76
C PRO A 895 -16.38 25.39 33.29
N GLU A 896 -17.00 26.40 32.70
CA GLU A 896 -17.38 26.48 31.29
C GLU A 896 -16.20 26.29 30.31
N GLY A 897 -15.03 26.86 30.61
CA GLY A 897 -13.82 26.76 29.78
C GLY A 897 -13.25 25.34 29.79
N ILE A 898 -13.28 24.68 30.95
CA ILE A 898 -12.84 23.28 31.11
C ILE A 898 -13.79 22.34 30.36
N TYR A 899 -15.10 22.60 30.40
CA TYR A 899 -16.07 21.85 29.59
C TYR A 899 -15.87 22.06 28.08
N CYS A 900 -15.54 23.27 27.64
CA CYS A 900 -15.22 23.56 26.24
C CYS A 900 -13.93 22.86 25.79
N LEU A 901 -12.90 22.86 26.62
CA LEU A 901 -11.66 22.14 26.36
C LEU A 901 -11.90 20.63 26.26
N LEU A 902 -12.63 20.04 27.21
CA LEU A 902 -12.99 18.61 27.19
C LEU A 902 -13.81 18.27 25.95
N PHE A 903 -14.73 19.14 25.55
CA PHE A 903 -15.52 19.01 24.31
C PHE A 903 -14.61 18.97 23.07
N ASP A 904 -13.64 19.87 22.97
CA ASP A 904 -12.75 19.96 21.81
C ASP A 904 -11.72 18.82 21.75
N LEU A 905 -11.18 18.41 22.90
CA LEU A 905 -10.30 17.23 22.99
C LEU A 905 -11.05 15.96 22.56
N CYS A 906 -12.33 15.81 22.92
CA CYS A 906 -13.17 14.70 22.47
C CYS A 906 -13.56 14.81 20.97
N SER A 907 -13.59 16.02 20.41
CA SER A 907 -13.98 16.27 19.01
C SER A 907 -12.82 16.18 18.01
N HIS A 908 -11.58 16.03 18.49
CA HIS A 908 -10.39 16.01 17.66
C HIS A 908 -10.29 14.73 16.82
N GLU A 909 -9.95 14.86 15.53
CA GLU A 909 -9.98 13.76 14.56
C GLU A 909 -8.85 12.72 14.78
N PHE A 910 -7.73 13.19 15.34
CA PHE A 910 -6.57 12.37 15.73
C PHE A 910 -6.24 12.58 17.19
N VAL A 911 -6.78 11.73 18.06
CA VAL A 911 -6.42 11.74 19.47
C VAL A 911 -5.18 10.84 19.60
N ASP A 912 -4.19 11.19 20.40
CA ASP A 912 -3.06 10.32 20.72
C ASP A 912 -3.05 9.96 22.22
N THR A 913 -2.02 9.24 22.69
CA THR A 913 -1.89 8.86 24.10
C THR A 913 -1.76 10.06 25.04
N ARG A 914 -1.31 11.23 24.58
CA ARG A 914 -1.13 12.44 25.39
C ARG A 914 -2.46 13.16 25.60
N ILE A 915 -3.24 13.31 24.52
CA ILE A 915 -4.60 13.87 24.58
C ILE A 915 -5.49 12.99 25.47
N LEU A 916 -5.34 11.66 25.40
CA LEU A 916 -6.04 10.70 26.27
C LEU A 916 -5.76 10.93 27.76
N GLN A 917 -4.49 11.05 28.14
CA GLN A 917 -4.10 11.29 29.53
C GLN A 917 -4.64 12.62 30.06
N LEU A 918 -4.81 13.63 29.20
CA LEU A 918 -5.42 14.89 29.59
C LEU A 918 -6.94 14.76 29.78
N ILE A 919 -7.62 14.03 28.90
CA ILE A 919 -9.04 13.70 29.07
C ILE A 919 -9.25 12.93 30.39
N GLU A 920 -8.42 11.92 30.66
CA GLU A 920 -8.41 11.16 31.92
C GLU A 920 -8.23 12.08 33.13
N TYR A 921 -7.27 13.01 33.06
CA TYR A 921 -7.02 13.97 34.13
C TYR A 921 -8.23 14.89 34.38
N ILE A 922 -8.81 15.50 33.33
CA ILE A 922 -9.98 16.40 33.44
C ILE A 922 -11.20 15.64 34.01
N LEU A 923 -11.45 14.42 33.53
CA LEU A 923 -12.53 13.56 34.04
C LEU A 923 -12.28 13.14 35.50
N GLY A 924 -11.02 12.88 35.87
CA GLY A 924 -10.60 12.55 37.23
C GLY A 924 -10.76 13.69 38.24
N GLN A 925 -10.79 14.95 37.77
CA GLN A 925 -11.13 16.13 38.61
C GLN A 925 -12.65 16.27 38.86
N GLY A 926 -13.48 15.36 38.33
CA GLY A 926 -14.93 15.34 38.58
C GLY A 926 -15.76 16.17 37.59
N TYR A 927 -15.18 16.63 36.48
CA TYR A 927 -15.93 17.29 35.40
C TYR A 927 -16.74 16.27 34.60
N SER A 928 -18.04 16.53 34.44
CA SER A 928 -18.95 15.59 33.77
C SER A 928 -18.87 15.69 32.23
N PRO A 929 -18.81 14.56 31.50
CA PRO A 929 -18.90 14.56 30.04
C PRO A 929 -20.33 14.78 29.51
N ASN A 930 -21.35 14.96 30.37
CA ASN A 930 -22.73 15.21 29.93
C ASN A 930 -22.99 16.68 29.65
N TRP A 931 -22.85 17.08 28.39
CA TRP A 931 -23.05 18.47 27.94
C TRP A 931 -24.50 18.93 27.79
N ASN A 932 -25.48 18.24 28.39
CA ASN A 932 -26.89 18.62 28.30
C ASN A 932 -27.16 20.04 28.81
N THR A 933 -26.30 20.57 29.70
CA THR A 933 -26.39 21.93 30.23
C THR A 933 -25.77 23.00 29.32
N VAL A 934 -24.83 22.65 28.43
CA VAL A 934 -24.14 23.61 27.53
C VAL A 934 -24.97 23.92 26.28
N HIS A 935 -25.93 23.05 25.94
CA HIS A 935 -26.84 23.22 24.80
C HIS A 935 -27.76 24.46 24.88
N ALA A 936 -27.81 25.14 26.03
CA ALA A 936 -28.51 26.42 26.15
C ALA A 936 -27.75 27.61 25.51
N LEU A 937 -26.46 27.48 25.16
CA LEU A 937 -25.64 28.61 24.68
C LEU A 937 -24.93 28.36 23.34
N ARG A 938 -25.72 28.47 22.27
CA ARG A 938 -25.36 28.98 20.94
C ARG A 938 -24.51 28.09 19.99
N THR A 939 -25.19 27.74 18.88
CA THR A 939 -24.74 27.58 17.48
C THR A 939 -23.86 26.39 17.08
N TYR A 940 -24.48 25.26 16.69
CA TYR A 940 -24.05 24.42 15.55
C TYR A 940 -25.27 23.65 14.99
N LYS A 941 -25.78 24.04 13.82
CA LYS A 941 -27.01 23.50 13.21
C LYS A 941 -26.93 22.04 12.67
N HIS A 942 -25.82 21.32 12.83
CA HIS A 942 -25.57 20.06 12.08
C HIS A 942 -24.81 18.94 12.83
N GLN A 943 -24.68 18.96 14.16
CA GLN A 943 -24.03 17.85 14.88
C GLN A 943 -25.07 16.92 15.50
N ALA A 944 -25.09 15.67 15.04
CA ALA A 944 -26.10 14.67 15.36
C ALA A 944 -25.73 13.74 16.55
N ALA A 945 -24.60 13.94 17.24
CA ALA A 945 -24.20 13.10 18.39
C ALA A 945 -23.37 13.88 19.41
N SER A 946 -23.37 13.44 20.68
CA SER A 946 -22.52 14.02 21.73
C SER A 946 -21.01 13.79 21.43
N PRO A 947 -20.13 14.77 21.67
CA PRO A 947 -18.70 14.67 21.34
C PRO A 947 -17.95 13.47 21.92
N TRP A 948 -18.24 13.03 23.15
CA TRP A 948 -17.62 11.83 23.75
C TRP A 948 -18.11 10.56 23.05
N PHE A 949 -19.36 10.53 22.57
CA PHE A 949 -19.85 9.41 21.77
C PHE A 949 -19.14 9.38 20.41
N ARG A 950 -18.94 10.54 19.78
CA ARG A 950 -18.12 10.65 18.56
C ARG A 950 -16.66 10.24 18.83
N PHE A 951 -16.08 10.62 19.95
CA PHE A 951 -14.74 10.20 20.39
C PHE A 951 -14.64 8.67 20.49
N LEU A 952 -15.60 8.02 21.15
CA LEU A 952 -15.65 6.57 21.26
C LEU A 952 -15.78 5.90 19.89
N ILE A 953 -16.65 6.42 19.01
CA ILE A 953 -16.77 5.96 17.63
C ILE A 953 -15.42 6.09 16.92
N MET A 954 -14.78 7.26 16.91
CA MET A 954 -13.49 7.47 16.24
C MET A 954 -12.37 6.54 16.77
N ARG A 955 -12.40 6.18 18.06
CA ARG A 955 -11.48 5.21 18.66
C ARG A 955 -11.77 3.76 18.32
N LEU A 956 -13.05 3.42 18.17
CA LEU A 956 -13.46 2.15 17.59
C LEU A 956 -12.91 2.01 16.14
N LEU A 957 -12.70 3.10 15.40
CA LEU A 957 -12.18 3.06 14.02
C LEU A 957 -10.63 2.95 13.90
N ALA A 958 -9.86 3.00 15.00
CA ALA A 958 -8.39 2.97 14.94
C ALA A 958 -7.85 1.51 15.03
N PRO A 959 -7.01 1.02 14.09
CA PRO A 959 -6.63 -0.40 13.98
C PRO A 959 -5.84 -1.00 15.16
N GLU A 960 -5.34 -0.16 16.06
CA GLU A 960 -4.47 -0.59 17.15
C GLU A 960 -5.22 -0.59 18.49
N ARG A 961 -5.48 -1.81 19.01
CA ARG A 961 -5.79 -2.19 20.41
C ARG A 961 -7.27 -2.17 20.85
N GLY A 962 -7.95 -3.30 20.67
CA GLY A 962 -9.30 -3.56 21.21
C GLY A 962 -9.41 -3.62 22.75
N GLN A 963 -8.32 -3.89 23.48
CA GLN A 963 -8.37 -4.10 24.94
C GLN A 963 -8.56 -2.80 25.76
N ARG A 964 -8.24 -1.62 25.19
CA ARG A 964 -8.37 -0.32 25.88
C ARG A 964 -9.73 0.36 25.70
N ILE A 965 -10.56 -0.12 24.77
CA ILE A 965 -11.85 0.52 24.44
C ILE A 965 -12.86 0.33 25.58
N SER A 966 -12.89 -0.85 26.19
CA SER A 966 -13.71 -1.11 27.38
C SER A 966 -13.31 -0.21 28.55
N GLU A 967 -12.01 0.01 28.75
CA GLU A 967 -11.47 0.92 29.77
C GLU A 967 -11.91 2.37 29.51
N TYR A 968 -11.93 2.84 28.26
CA TYR A 968 -12.39 4.18 27.91
C TYR A 968 -13.91 4.35 28.09
N VAL A 969 -14.70 3.37 27.66
CA VAL A 969 -16.16 3.38 27.88
C VAL A 969 -16.46 3.40 29.38
N GLN A 970 -15.74 2.58 30.14
CA GLN A 970 -15.87 2.53 31.60
C GLN A 970 -15.46 3.86 32.25
N MET A 971 -14.37 4.48 31.81
CA MET A 971 -13.92 5.79 32.27
C MET A 971 -15.00 6.87 32.08
N PHE A 972 -15.57 7.01 30.87
CA PHE A 972 -16.61 8.02 30.61
C PHE A 972 -17.89 7.74 31.42
N LEU A 973 -18.30 6.46 31.55
CA LEU A 973 -19.47 6.08 32.35
C LEU A 973 -19.26 6.33 33.84
N GLN A 974 -18.08 6.05 34.38
CA GLN A 974 -17.72 6.32 35.78
C GLN A 974 -17.70 7.82 36.10
N SER A 975 -17.31 8.65 35.14
CA SER A 975 -17.39 10.12 35.25
C SER A 975 -18.78 10.69 34.98
N GLY A 976 -19.81 9.83 34.89
CA GLY A 976 -21.21 10.22 34.83
C GLY A 976 -21.76 10.43 33.41
N ALA A 977 -21.11 9.94 32.34
CA ALA A 977 -21.66 9.99 30.99
C ALA A 977 -23.02 9.27 30.89
N SER A 978 -24.01 9.91 30.27
CA SER A 978 -25.31 9.36 29.94
C SER A 978 -25.32 8.99 28.47
N LEU A 979 -25.58 7.72 28.15
CA LEU A 979 -25.72 7.21 26.78
C LEU A 979 -26.96 7.73 26.02
N LYS A 980 -27.64 8.77 26.55
CA LYS A 980 -28.69 9.48 25.80
C LYS A 980 -28.07 10.19 24.59
N ALA A 981 -28.29 9.63 23.41
CA ALA A 981 -28.00 10.29 22.15
C ALA A 981 -29.30 10.87 21.56
N THR A 982 -29.22 12.09 21.05
CA THR A 982 -30.34 12.84 20.50
C THR A 982 -30.01 13.20 19.05
N PHE A 983 -30.75 12.64 18.09
CA PHE A 983 -30.49 12.85 16.65
C PHE A 983 -31.58 13.70 16.02
N GLN A 984 -31.22 14.68 15.19
CA GLN A 984 -32.17 15.47 14.40
C GLN A 984 -32.23 14.93 12.97
N ALA A 985 -33.41 14.51 12.50
CA ALA A 985 -33.61 14.03 11.12
C ALA A 985 -34.65 14.89 10.36
N GLU A 986 -34.31 15.31 9.14
CA GLU A 986 -35.23 15.99 8.20
C GLU A 986 -35.91 14.96 7.27
N LEU A 987 -37.24 14.93 7.26
CA LEU A 987 -38.06 13.84 6.69
C LEU A 987 -38.32 13.92 5.17
N PHE A 988 -37.67 14.82 4.44
CA PHE A 988 -38.06 15.17 3.06
C PHE A 988 -37.97 14.04 2.03
N ASN A 989 -37.19 12.97 2.28
CA ASN A 989 -36.97 11.86 1.34
C ASN A 989 -37.50 10.49 1.80
N VAL A 990 -38.09 10.41 2.99
CA VAL A 990 -38.56 9.13 3.56
C VAL A 990 -40.02 8.85 3.17
N ARG A 991 -40.82 9.90 2.93
CA ARG A 991 -42.24 9.81 2.55
C ARG A 991 -42.50 8.98 1.29
N ALA A 992 -41.63 9.07 0.28
CA ALA A 992 -41.84 8.39 -0.99
C ALA A 992 -41.67 6.87 -0.89
N ARG A 993 -40.89 6.37 0.07
CA ARG A 993 -40.59 4.92 0.22
C ARG A 993 -41.45 4.22 1.26
N ILE A 994 -41.94 4.90 2.29
CA ILE A 994 -42.82 4.27 3.30
C ILE A 994 -44.17 3.84 2.69
N VAL A 995 -44.66 4.54 1.66
CA VAL A 995 -45.93 4.22 1.00
C VAL A 995 -45.88 2.90 0.20
N GLU A 996 -44.69 2.43 -0.19
CA GLU A 996 -44.54 1.19 -0.96
C GLU A 996 -44.53 -0.09 -0.10
N PHE A 997 -44.36 0.01 1.23
CA PHE A 997 -44.03 -1.16 2.07
C PHE A 997 -45.07 -1.55 3.14
N ILE A 998 -46.18 -0.82 3.30
CA ILE A 998 -47.16 -1.10 4.37
C ILE A 998 -48.58 -1.21 3.78
N SER A 999 -49.22 -2.37 3.93
CA SER A 999 -50.61 -2.56 3.54
C SER A 999 -51.59 -2.19 4.67
N VAL A 1000 -52.61 -1.41 4.28
CA VAL A 1000 -53.94 -1.20 4.89
C VAL A 1000 -54.04 -0.54 6.29
N ASP A 1001 -54.72 0.62 6.30
CA ASP A 1001 -55.42 1.38 7.35
C ASP A 1001 -54.69 1.88 8.61
N ASN A 1002 -53.75 1.15 9.22
CA ASN A 1002 -53.06 1.65 10.42
C ASN A 1002 -51.98 2.70 10.11
N ALA A 1003 -51.45 2.71 8.88
CA ALA A 1003 -50.41 3.67 8.47
C ALA A 1003 -50.93 5.10 8.27
N ILE A 1004 -52.22 5.28 7.96
CA ILE A 1004 -52.80 6.61 7.69
C ILE A 1004 -52.86 7.46 8.97
N SER A 1005 -53.27 6.85 10.09
CA SER A 1005 -53.22 7.48 11.43
C SER A 1005 -51.78 7.83 11.85
N MET A 1006 -50.81 6.96 11.54
CA MET A 1006 -49.39 7.18 11.85
C MET A 1006 -48.74 8.28 10.99
N LEU A 1007 -49.10 8.36 9.69
CA LEU A 1007 -48.64 9.42 8.77
C LEU A 1007 -49.22 10.79 9.14
N GLU A 1008 -50.41 10.83 9.74
CA GLU A 1008 -50.97 12.06 10.31
C GLU A 1008 -50.23 12.53 11.57
N ALA A 1009 -49.75 11.61 12.42
CA ALA A 1009 -48.91 11.93 13.57
C ALA A 1009 -47.49 12.41 13.19
N LEU A 1010 -46.96 11.94 12.05
CA LEU A 1010 -45.65 12.28 11.49
C LEU A 1010 -45.64 13.52 10.57
N ARG A 1011 -46.68 14.37 10.60
CA ARG A 1011 -46.72 15.67 9.90
C ARG A 1011 -45.65 16.70 10.32
N LYS A 1012 -44.66 16.27 11.12
CA LYS A 1012 -43.71 17.10 11.86
C LYS A 1012 -42.37 17.25 11.15
N ASP A 1013 -41.90 18.49 11.01
CA ASP A 1013 -40.73 18.88 10.20
C ASP A 1013 -39.38 18.42 10.79
N THR A 1014 -39.33 18.07 12.07
CA THR A 1014 -38.12 17.61 12.75
C THR A 1014 -38.46 16.51 13.75
N ILE A 1015 -37.65 15.46 13.79
CA ILE A 1015 -37.78 14.37 14.77
C ILE A 1015 -36.50 14.26 15.60
N ILE A 1016 -36.66 14.18 16.91
CA ILE A 1016 -35.65 13.80 17.88
C ILE A 1016 -35.85 12.34 18.30
N LEU A 1017 -34.78 11.56 18.26
CA LEU A 1017 -34.77 10.16 18.64
C LEU A 1017 -33.96 10.00 19.94
N GLU A 1018 -34.49 9.28 20.92
CA GLU A 1018 -33.84 8.96 22.20
C GLU A 1018 -33.79 7.44 22.39
N LEU A 1019 -32.57 6.91 22.58
CA LEU A 1019 -32.28 5.49 22.83
C LEU A 1019 -31.83 5.30 24.28
N ASN A 1020 -32.20 4.17 24.90
CA ASN A 1020 -31.59 3.77 26.17
C ASN A 1020 -30.31 2.95 25.95
N THR A 1021 -29.47 2.87 26.99
CA THR A 1021 -28.19 2.13 26.99
C THR A 1021 -28.34 0.70 26.46
N LYS A 1022 -29.41 0.00 26.85
CA LYS A 1022 -29.67 -1.37 26.42
C LYS A 1022 -30.02 -1.46 24.93
N ALA A 1023 -30.82 -0.54 24.41
CA ALA A 1023 -31.12 -0.46 22.98
C ALA A 1023 -29.88 -0.16 22.14
N VAL A 1024 -28.96 0.70 22.62
CA VAL A 1024 -27.69 0.97 21.93
C VAL A 1024 -26.84 -0.30 21.89
N ILE A 1025 -26.67 -0.99 23.01
CA ILE A 1025 -25.90 -2.25 23.08
C ILE A 1025 -26.53 -3.35 22.21
N ASP A 1026 -27.85 -3.50 22.23
CA ASP A 1026 -28.58 -4.47 21.41
C ASP A 1026 -28.45 -4.14 19.91
N LEU A 1027 -28.51 -2.86 19.52
CA LEU A 1027 -28.33 -2.41 18.14
C LEU A 1027 -26.90 -2.69 17.65
N ILE A 1028 -25.91 -2.47 18.52
CA ILE A 1028 -24.50 -2.80 18.27
C ILE A 1028 -24.34 -4.32 18.09
N GLY A 1029 -24.95 -5.13 18.97
CA GLY A 1029 -24.90 -6.59 18.89
C GLY A 1029 -25.65 -7.19 17.69
N LYS A 1030 -26.70 -6.53 17.18
CA LYS A 1030 -27.40 -6.96 15.96
C LYS A 1030 -26.73 -6.52 14.67
N THR A 1031 -26.07 -5.37 14.67
CA THR A 1031 -25.30 -4.91 13.52
C THR A 1031 -24.06 -5.78 13.24
N SER A 1032 -23.53 -6.51 14.24
CA SER A 1032 -22.57 -7.61 14.02
C SER A 1032 -23.09 -8.74 13.13
N SER A 1033 -24.40 -8.96 13.06
CA SER A 1033 -25.01 -10.00 12.22
C SER A 1033 -25.25 -9.54 10.77
N LEU A 1034 -25.08 -8.24 10.47
CA LEU A 1034 -25.30 -7.68 9.12
C LEU A 1034 -24.32 -8.16 8.04
N ALA A 1035 -23.23 -8.87 8.38
CA ALA A 1035 -22.46 -9.62 7.39
C ALA A 1035 -23.29 -10.75 6.74
N TRP A 1036 -24.29 -11.27 7.46
CA TRP A 1036 -25.18 -12.35 7.00
C TRP A 1036 -26.35 -11.83 6.12
N LEU A 1037 -26.83 -10.61 6.36
CA LEU A 1037 -28.01 -10.04 5.67
C LEU A 1037 -27.71 -9.34 4.33
N LYS A 1038 -26.44 -9.05 4.00
CA LYS A 1038 -26.09 -8.50 2.67
C LYS A 1038 -26.38 -9.46 1.50
N HIS A 1039 -26.62 -10.75 1.79
CA HIS A 1039 -26.86 -11.79 0.79
C HIS A 1039 -28.29 -12.35 0.76
N ASN A 1040 -29.18 -11.98 1.68
CA ASN A 1040 -30.56 -12.48 1.70
C ASN A 1040 -31.54 -11.30 1.77
N ALA A 1041 -32.15 -10.96 0.64
CA ALA A 1041 -33.11 -9.86 0.52
C ALA A 1041 -34.53 -10.16 1.05
N GLU A 1042 -34.72 -11.25 1.82
CA GLU A 1042 -36.05 -11.69 2.29
C GLU A 1042 -36.05 -12.17 3.76
N GLY A 1043 -35.22 -11.59 4.64
CA GLY A 1043 -35.20 -11.93 6.07
C GLY A 1043 -35.89 -10.89 6.95
N GLU A 1044 -36.91 -11.30 7.72
CA GLU A 1044 -37.52 -10.46 8.77
C GLU A 1044 -36.47 -9.99 9.81
N PHE A 1045 -36.41 -8.69 10.09
CA PHE A 1045 -35.52 -8.13 11.11
C PHE A 1045 -36.06 -8.49 12.51
N GLY A 1046 -35.39 -9.42 13.20
CA GLY A 1046 -35.83 -9.90 14.52
C GLY A 1046 -35.92 -8.79 15.60
N CYS A 1047 -36.85 -8.97 16.55
CA CYS A 1047 -37.25 -7.98 17.58
C CYS A 1047 -36.14 -7.59 18.58
N LEU A 1048 -36.02 -6.30 18.98
CA LEU A 1048 -35.13 -5.87 20.08
C LEU A 1048 -35.47 -6.59 21.40
N ALA A 1049 -34.46 -6.84 22.25
CA ALA A 1049 -34.66 -7.59 23.48
C ALA A 1049 -35.61 -6.84 24.45
N PRO A 1050 -36.37 -7.55 25.31
CA PRO A 1050 -37.27 -6.91 26.26
C PRO A 1050 -36.55 -5.88 27.16
N GLY A 1051 -37.10 -4.68 27.29
CA GLY A 1051 -36.52 -3.57 28.07
C GLY A 1051 -35.69 -2.55 27.27
N SER A 1052 -35.46 -2.79 25.98
CA SER A 1052 -34.92 -1.79 25.05
C SER A 1052 -36.04 -0.85 24.59
N TYR A 1053 -35.84 0.47 24.71
CA TYR A 1053 -36.85 1.46 24.32
C TYR A 1053 -36.28 2.54 23.40
N PHE A 1054 -37.19 3.11 22.60
CA PHE A 1054 -36.94 4.19 21.67
C PHE A 1054 -38.01 5.26 21.86
N LYS A 1055 -37.60 6.50 22.09
CA LYS A 1055 -38.51 7.63 22.21
C LYS A 1055 -38.36 8.51 20.98
N VAL A 1056 -39.49 8.84 20.37
CA VAL A 1056 -39.56 9.69 19.18
C VAL A 1056 -40.29 10.97 19.55
N LEU A 1057 -39.58 12.09 19.48
CA LEU A 1057 -40.12 13.43 19.76
C LEU A 1057 -40.20 14.18 18.44
N GLY A 1058 -41.39 14.35 17.88
CA GLY A 1058 -41.57 15.15 16.67
C GLY A 1058 -41.93 16.61 16.97
N PHE A 1059 -41.44 17.54 16.16
CA PHE A 1059 -41.69 18.99 16.22
C PHE A 1059 -42.39 19.50 14.96
N ASN A 1060 -43.50 20.24 15.12
CA ASN A 1060 -44.07 21.08 14.06
C ASN A 1060 -43.50 22.49 14.20
N VAL A 1061 -43.10 23.12 13.10
CA VAL A 1061 -42.71 24.54 13.15
C VAL A 1061 -43.96 25.37 13.46
N GLY A 1062 -44.08 25.87 14.70
CA GLY A 1062 -45.03 26.91 15.08
C GLY A 1062 -46.35 26.52 15.79
N LYS A 1063 -46.57 25.26 16.21
CA LYS A 1063 -47.73 24.87 17.07
C LYS A 1063 -47.38 23.77 18.09
N ASP A 1064 -48.17 23.70 19.16
CA ASP A 1064 -47.99 22.95 20.43
C ASP A 1064 -47.29 21.57 20.38
N LEU A 1065 -46.54 21.30 21.46
CA LEU A 1065 -45.88 20.04 21.77
C LEU A 1065 -46.89 18.89 21.86
N SER A 1066 -46.93 18.01 20.87
CA SER A 1066 -47.48 16.65 21.07
C SER A 1066 -46.34 15.65 21.28
N LEU A 1067 -46.24 15.15 22.51
CA LEU A 1067 -45.31 14.09 22.89
C LEU A 1067 -45.95 12.75 22.52
N SER A 1068 -45.34 12.00 21.62
CA SER A 1068 -45.84 10.68 21.19
C SER A 1068 -44.82 9.63 21.61
N VAL A 1069 -45.02 9.01 22.77
CA VAL A 1069 -44.17 7.88 23.19
C VAL A 1069 -44.67 6.64 22.46
N ILE A 1070 -43.85 6.10 21.56
CA ILE A 1070 -44.16 4.86 20.84
C ILE A 1070 -43.51 3.71 21.62
N GLU A 1071 -44.28 3.06 22.49
CA GLU A 1071 -43.82 1.87 23.24
C GLU A 1071 -44.18 0.56 22.53
N ASN A 1072 -44.74 0.65 21.31
CA ASN A 1072 -45.16 -0.52 20.54
C ASN A 1072 -43.95 -1.21 19.89
N GLN A 1073 -43.63 -2.42 20.37
CA GLN A 1073 -42.48 -3.24 19.94
C GLN A 1073 -42.46 -3.50 18.42
N THR A 1074 -43.62 -3.60 17.77
CA THR A 1074 -43.72 -3.84 16.32
C THR A 1074 -43.33 -2.59 15.53
N VAL A 1075 -43.72 -1.42 16.02
CA VAL A 1075 -43.32 -0.12 15.44
C VAL A 1075 -41.84 0.15 15.68
N LEU A 1076 -41.32 -0.25 16.84
CA LEU A 1076 -39.91 -0.20 17.21
C LEU A 1076 -39.03 -0.96 16.19
N ASN A 1077 -39.43 -2.18 15.84
CA ASN A 1077 -38.70 -3.03 14.92
C ASN A 1077 -38.74 -2.48 13.49
N GLY A 1078 -39.90 -2.02 13.01
CA GLY A 1078 -40.02 -1.42 11.68
C GLY A 1078 -39.22 -0.12 11.52
N PHE A 1079 -39.09 0.69 12.59
CA PHE A 1079 -38.27 1.90 12.54
C PHE A 1079 -36.76 1.61 12.54
N VAL A 1080 -36.32 0.59 13.30
CA VAL A 1080 -34.93 0.09 13.30
C VAL A 1080 -34.55 -0.43 11.92
N GLU A 1081 -35.44 -1.16 11.27
CA GLU A 1081 -35.28 -1.69 9.92
C GLU A 1081 -35.11 -0.57 8.88
N VAL A 1082 -35.98 0.45 8.90
CA VAL A 1082 -35.87 1.63 8.04
C VAL A 1082 -34.60 2.45 8.32
N PHE A 1083 -34.20 2.59 9.59
CA PHE A 1083 -32.96 3.30 9.97
C PHE A 1083 -31.70 2.57 9.50
N LEU A 1084 -31.65 1.24 9.64
CA LEU A 1084 -30.56 0.40 9.14
C LEU A 1084 -30.50 0.40 7.61
N ILE A 1085 -31.65 0.36 6.92
CA ILE A 1085 -31.72 0.48 5.46
C ILE A 1085 -31.25 1.86 5.00
N ALA A 1086 -31.63 2.95 5.69
CA ALA A 1086 -31.17 4.31 5.37
C ALA A 1086 -29.64 4.48 5.55
N LEU A 1087 -29.05 3.81 6.55
CA LEU A 1087 -27.59 3.68 6.73
C LEU A 1087 -26.91 2.90 5.60
N LEU A 1088 -27.60 1.91 5.02
CA LEU A 1088 -27.06 1.01 3.98
C LEU A 1088 -27.26 1.53 2.54
N HIS A 1089 -28.29 2.33 2.24
CA HIS A 1089 -28.73 2.62 0.86
C HIS A 1089 -28.27 3.94 0.21
N LYS A 1090 -27.37 4.73 0.81
CA LYS A 1090 -26.82 5.95 0.14
C LYS A 1090 -25.42 5.74 -0.42
N ASN A 1091 -25.36 5.10 -1.58
CA ASN A 1091 -24.25 5.25 -2.54
C ASN A 1091 -24.35 6.62 -3.25
N ASN A 1092 -24.07 7.70 -2.53
CA ASN A 1092 -23.79 9.02 -3.11
C ASN A 1092 -22.34 9.42 -2.72
N PRO A 1093 -21.45 9.78 -3.67
CA PRO A 1093 -20.02 9.99 -3.41
C PRO A 1093 -19.62 11.17 -2.49
N TYR A 1094 -20.56 11.93 -1.94
CA TYR A 1094 -20.27 13.19 -1.24
C TYR A 1094 -20.53 13.22 0.28
N SER A 1095 -20.73 12.09 0.96
CA SER A 1095 -20.74 12.06 2.44
C SER A 1095 -19.65 11.14 2.99
N SER A 1096 -18.49 11.72 3.27
CA SER A 1096 -17.30 11.06 3.84
C SER A 1096 -17.45 10.62 5.30
N SER A 1097 -18.55 10.96 5.99
CA SER A 1097 -18.66 10.80 7.45
C SER A 1097 -19.41 9.56 7.96
N LEU A 1098 -19.92 8.67 7.11
CA LEU A 1098 -20.67 7.47 7.54
C LEU A 1098 -20.20 6.13 6.93
N LYS A 1099 -19.43 6.17 5.82
CA LYS A 1099 -18.88 4.95 5.20
C LYS A 1099 -17.77 4.29 6.03
N MET A 1100 -17.01 5.06 6.83
CA MET A 1100 -16.06 4.49 7.80
C MET A 1100 -16.79 3.84 8.99
N THR A 1101 -17.96 4.36 9.37
CA THR A 1101 -18.65 3.95 10.60
C THR A 1101 -19.19 2.52 10.55
N VAL A 1102 -19.62 2.02 9.38
CA VAL A 1102 -20.20 0.67 9.24
C VAL A 1102 -19.13 -0.41 9.08
N LYS A 1103 -18.08 -0.16 8.28
CA LYS A 1103 -17.03 -1.15 8.05
C LYS A 1103 -16.14 -1.34 9.28
N ALA A 1104 -15.75 -0.26 9.93
CA ALA A 1104 -14.97 -0.36 11.15
C ALA A 1104 -15.81 -0.73 12.39
N PHE A 1105 -17.14 -0.70 12.32
CA PHE A 1105 -17.98 -1.39 13.32
C PHE A 1105 -17.91 -2.91 13.20
N GLN A 1106 -17.91 -3.41 11.96
CA GLN A 1106 -17.81 -4.85 11.67
C GLN A 1106 -16.43 -5.39 12.08
N ASP A 1107 -15.36 -4.63 11.82
CA ASP A 1107 -13.99 -5.04 12.13
C ASP A 1107 -13.69 -5.05 13.66
N VAL A 1108 -14.36 -4.23 14.46
CA VAL A 1108 -14.22 -4.23 15.93
C VAL A 1108 -14.95 -5.40 16.59
N LEU A 1109 -16.06 -5.86 16.01
CA LEU A 1109 -16.89 -6.93 16.57
C LEU A 1109 -16.25 -8.32 16.39
N GLU A 1110 -15.31 -8.48 15.45
CA GLU A 1110 -14.48 -9.68 15.34
C GLU A 1110 -13.43 -9.81 16.46
N ILE A 1111 -13.10 -8.72 17.16
CA ILE A 1111 -12.04 -8.67 18.18
C ILE A 1111 -12.63 -8.71 19.61
N TRP A 1112 -13.95 -8.63 19.78
CA TRP A 1112 -14.61 -8.61 21.09
C TRP A 1112 -14.90 -10.04 21.60
N PRO A 1113 -14.39 -10.47 22.77
CA PRO A 1113 -14.70 -11.79 23.30
C PRO A 1113 -16.20 -11.91 23.65
N PRO A 1114 -16.86 -13.06 23.40
CA PRO A 1114 -18.28 -13.27 23.74
C PRO A 1114 -18.60 -13.22 25.25
N THR A 1115 -17.58 -13.10 26.10
CA THR A 1115 -17.66 -13.21 27.55
C THR A 1115 -17.24 -11.90 28.24
N CYS A 1116 -17.90 -10.78 27.91
CA CYS A 1116 -17.84 -9.60 28.77
C CYS A 1116 -18.85 -9.77 29.93
N PRO A 1117 -18.44 -9.80 31.20
CA PRO A 1117 -19.32 -10.12 32.35
C PRO A 1117 -20.43 -9.09 32.61
N LEU A 1118 -20.46 -7.96 31.88
CA LEU A 1118 -21.40 -6.87 32.09
C LEU A 1118 -22.82 -7.16 31.54
N ALA A 1119 -23.05 -8.33 30.93
CA ALA A 1119 -24.38 -8.74 30.47
C ALA A 1119 -25.26 -9.40 31.54
N ASN A 1120 -24.72 -9.78 32.71
CA ASN A 1120 -25.43 -10.66 33.64
C ASN A 1120 -25.84 -10.07 34.99
N ASP A 1121 -25.45 -8.84 35.35
CA ASP A 1121 -25.89 -8.25 36.61
C ASP A 1121 -26.73 -6.98 36.39
N GLY A 1122 -28.00 -7.06 36.79
CA GLY A 1122 -28.99 -6.00 36.75
C GLY A 1122 -28.70 -4.84 37.70
N ALA A 1123 -27.58 -4.14 37.49
CA ALA A 1123 -27.10 -3.08 38.37
C ALA A 1123 -26.62 -1.84 37.61
N TYR A 1124 -27.51 -1.13 36.89
CA TYR A 1124 -27.28 0.29 36.53
C TYR A 1124 -28.58 1.10 36.54
N TRP A 1125 -29.22 1.17 37.71
CA TRP A 1125 -29.97 2.34 38.16
C TRP A 1125 -29.29 2.87 39.42
N ARG A 1126 -28.23 3.67 39.24
CA ARG A 1126 -27.86 4.66 40.24
C ARG A 1126 -27.67 5.97 39.51
N GLY A 1127 -28.65 6.85 39.64
CA GLY A 1127 -28.44 8.26 39.38
C GLY A 1127 -27.29 8.73 40.25
N VAL A 1128 -26.22 9.20 39.61
CA VAL A 1128 -25.29 10.12 40.26
C VAL A 1128 -25.92 11.49 40.11
N LEU A 1129 -26.66 11.87 41.15
CA LEU A 1129 -26.89 13.26 41.49
C LEU A 1129 -25.55 13.87 41.93
N SER A 1130 -25.35 15.14 41.58
CA SER A 1130 -24.31 16.10 42.00
C SER A 1130 -23.27 16.44 40.92
N ARG A 1131 -22.90 17.70 40.68
CA ARG A 1131 -23.23 18.97 41.33
C ARG A 1131 -23.92 19.91 40.32
N VAL A 1132 -25.22 20.14 40.49
CA VAL A 1132 -25.78 21.45 40.13
C VAL A 1132 -25.42 22.34 41.30
N VAL A 1133 -24.72 23.44 41.04
CA VAL A 1133 -24.51 24.49 42.02
C VAL A 1133 -25.89 25.09 42.29
N ASP A 1134 -26.50 24.71 43.41
CA ASP A 1134 -27.64 25.43 43.98
C ASP A 1134 -27.15 26.85 44.32
N GLY A 1135 -27.44 27.80 43.44
CA GLY A 1135 -27.06 29.19 43.65
C GLY A 1135 -27.13 30.10 42.42
N TRP A 1136 -28.05 29.88 41.48
CA TRP A 1136 -28.31 30.82 40.38
C TRP A 1136 -29.82 31.03 40.21
N SER A 1137 -30.46 31.50 41.28
CA SER A 1137 -31.62 32.39 41.15
C SER A 1137 -31.14 33.79 41.52
N ASP A 1138 -31.51 34.74 40.66
CA ASP A 1138 -31.40 36.19 40.82
C ASP A 1138 -30.11 36.87 40.33
N HIS A 1139 -30.34 37.64 39.26
CA HIS A 1139 -29.60 38.79 38.76
C HIS A 1139 -28.41 38.47 37.86
N TYR A 1140 -28.57 38.68 36.55
CA TYR A 1140 -27.72 39.57 35.73
C TYR A 1140 -28.27 39.61 34.30
N HIS A 1141 -29.10 40.63 34.03
CA HIS A 1141 -29.27 41.15 32.68
C HIS A 1141 -28.04 41.99 32.33
N ILE A 1142 -27.30 41.64 31.26
CA ILE A 1142 -26.50 42.61 30.50
C ILE A 1142 -26.65 42.32 28.99
N PRO A 1143 -27.00 43.33 28.16
CA PRO A 1143 -27.30 43.19 26.74
C PRO A 1143 -26.06 43.39 25.86
N TYR A 1144 -26.08 42.88 24.62
CA TYR A 1144 -25.11 43.27 23.60
C TYR A 1144 -25.83 43.65 22.30
N SER A 1145 -25.86 44.95 22.02
CA SER A 1145 -25.93 45.51 20.68
C SER A 1145 -25.08 46.77 20.64
N TRP A 1146 -24.26 46.91 19.60
CA TRP A 1146 -23.38 48.05 19.29
C TRP A 1146 -23.81 48.62 17.92
N PRO A 1147 -23.32 49.80 17.52
CA PRO A 1147 -23.57 51.19 17.95
C PRO A 1147 -24.50 51.88 16.88
N PRO A 1148 -24.68 53.23 16.71
CA PRO A 1148 -24.07 54.41 17.34
C PRO A 1148 -25.05 55.60 17.64
N LEU A 1149 -24.47 56.73 18.08
CA LEU A 1149 -24.92 58.14 17.94
C LEU A 1149 -25.90 58.78 18.97
N ILE A 1150 -25.43 59.95 19.45
CA ILE A 1150 -26.15 61.23 19.68
C ILE A 1150 -27.07 61.34 20.91
N ASP A 1151 -26.82 62.41 21.68
CA ASP A 1151 -27.60 62.94 22.82
C ASP A 1151 -29.07 63.21 22.48
N ILE A 1152 -29.96 63.03 23.48
CA ILE A 1152 -30.97 63.99 24.01
C ILE A 1152 -31.94 63.23 24.98
N PRO A 1153 -32.49 63.88 26.04
CA PRO A 1153 -32.84 63.22 27.31
C PRO A 1153 -34.35 63.17 27.67
N MET A 1154 -34.62 62.42 28.76
CA MET A 1154 -35.81 62.44 29.66
C MET A 1154 -37.15 61.99 29.03
N ASP A 1155 -38.12 61.35 29.68
CA ASP A 1155 -38.47 61.27 31.10
C ASP A 1155 -39.45 60.09 31.36
N SER A 1156 -39.51 59.66 32.62
CA SER A 1156 -40.69 59.23 33.37
C SER A 1156 -41.48 57.93 33.01
N SER A 1157 -41.30 56.96 33.91
CA SER A 1157 -42.35 56.36 34.77
C SER A 1157 -43.06 55.06 34.33
N PRO A 1158 -43.46 54.21 35.31
CA PRO A 1158 -43.45 52.76 35.17
C PRO A 1158 -44.84 52.11 35.20
N LYS A 1159 -44.96 50.92 34.60
CA LYS A 1159 -45.86 49.84 35.05
C LYS A 1159 -45.19 48.49 34.83
#